data_AF-A0A939EWG9-F1
#
_entry.id   AF-A0A939EWG9-F1
#
_cell.length_a   1.000
_cell.length_b   1.000
_cell.length_c   1.000
_cell.angle_alpha   90.00
_cell.angle_beta   90.00
_cell.angle_gamma   90.00
#
_symmetry.space_group_name_H-M   'P 1'
#
loop_
_entity.id
_entity.type
_entity.pdbx_description
1 polymer ?
#
loop_
_entity_poly.entity_id
_entity_poly.type
_entity_poly.pdbx_seq_one_letter_code
_entity_poly.pdbx_strand_id
1 'polypeptide(L)'
;MFAATKRTITLWLALFWLFGLPALAQGEFNTWYFGRQAGLLFSNTGVQVLTDGALISGEGCASISDAQGQLLFYTNGITAWNRQHQVMTNGQGLGGFEDPIRSELPPNSATQGVTIVPLPGAARQYYVFTVDAAENGLQRGLQYSVIDMNRQGGLGEVVRKAVPVPVPLPEKRLTEKLVAVRHANQRDMWIVVHGWNSNIFLSYLLTVNGFTLPPVQSAGGIVHQGGANLRSDYNAVGYMKVSPTGQRLAVAQFSGAVEVFDFNYGTGVVSGPRRLPDVSRAIAQNYYGLEFSPNGQLLYVSSSPSLYQYDLLGGGVTEITRIPFAPVGANSALGALQLGPDQKIYGALYAAFMNSNGVCVINSPNTPGLGCGYQFNAVAGFSPGHNSQLGLPNVLVRPPVPGQLLVNFGLLRSELCLGQAAVFTASIYPEIPDAIVTWNFGEPAAGPANTAAGYTATHQYAAVGTYTTTMTVREVSGATHTYTQTVTILPYTQARLSVESAALCSGTPAVLRVTPVQPLGTTFRWQDGSTAAQYTATRSGRYWVEVTAPQRCPIRDSVNLSFLPIPSVSLGPDQTICADQQVVLAPTGQPLGSTYRWQDGSTAPSFTATAPGTYAVTVTSRDGCSSQAQVQLRFGDDCPLLIPNVITPNGDTNNETFRLVGLEPNVWDIQVYNRWGKRVYEQAQYSGQWAATGLPDGVYYYLLVHSSTGRRLKGWVEVIR
;
A
#
# COMPACT_ATOMS: atom_id res chain seq x y z
N MET A 1 -18.82 -9.70 84.24
CA MET A 1 -18.70 -8.43 83.49
C MET A 1 -17.21 -8.22 83.22
N PHE A 2 -16.70 -8.74 82.10
CA PHE A 2 -15.31 -8.57 81.67
C PHE A 2 -15.22 -8.59 80.14
N ALA A 3 -14.61 -7.52 79.64
CA ALA A 3 -13.77 -7.35 78.47
C ALA A 3 -14.23 -7.81 77.06
N ALA A 4 -14.24 -6.80 76.20
CA ALA A 4 -14.51 -6.78 74.78
C ALA A 4 -13.37 -7.28 73.88
N THR A 5 -13.73 -7.34 72.60
CA THR A 5 -12.93 -7.12 71.37
C THR A 5 -12.18 -8.30 70.74
N LYS A 6 -12.83 -8.89 69.72
CA LYS A 6 -12.22 -9.59 68.58
C LYS A 6 -11.39 -8.63 67.74
N ARG A 7 -10.17 -9.01 67.34
CA ARG A 7 -9.46 -8.43 66.19
C ARG A 7 -8.49 -9.42 65.52
N THR A 8 -8.69 -9.52 64.20
CA THR A 8 -7.71 -9.67 63.09
C THR A 8 -6.75 -10.85 63.03
N ILE A 9 -6.95 -11.71 62.01
CA ILE A 9 -5.89 -12.46 61.32
C ILE A 9 -5.70 -11.79 59.96
N THR A 10 -4.56 -11.15 59.74
CA THR A 10 -4.18 -10.53 58.47
C THR A 10 -3.13 -11.44 57.82
N LEU A 11 -3.44 -11.97 56.62
CA LEU A 11 -2.48 -12.68 55.78
C LEU A 11 -1.39 -11.70 55.29
N TRP A 12 -0.13 -12.04 55.50
CA TRP A 12 1.01 -11.36 54.89
C TRP A 12 1.14 -11.76 53.42
N LEU A 13 0.83 -10.83 52.52
CA LEU A 13 1.25 -10.89 51.11
C LEU A 13 2.69 -10.40 51.01
N ALA A 14 3.62 -11.29 50.67
CA ALA A 14 4.98 -10.92 50.28
C ALA A 14 4.93 -10.23 48.91
N LEU A 15 5.08 -8.90 48.92
CA LEU A 15 5.19 -8.09 47.72
C LEU A 15 6.59 -8.31 47.10
N PHE A 16 6.68 -9.16 46.08
CA PHE A 16 7.87 -9.24 45.22
C PHE A 16 8.00 -7.92 44.45
N TRP A 17 8.96 -7.09 44.87
CA TRP A 17 9.41 -5.93 44.10
C TRP A 17 10.15 -6.42 42.87
N LEU A 18 9.44 -6.55 41.75
CA LEU A 18 10.03 -6.63 40.42
C LEU A 18 10.68 -5.27 40.12
N PHE A 19 12.00 -5.18 40.32
CA PHE A 19 12.81 -4.17 39.65
C PHE A 19 12.77 -4.43 38.14
N GLY A 20 11.76 -3.90 37.47
CA GLY A 20 11.81 -3.72 36.03
C GLY A 20 12.90 -2.69 35.73
N LEU A 21 14.04 -3.13 35.23
CA LEU A 21 14.97 -2.22 34.58
C LEU A 21 14.20 -1.54 33.43
N PRO A 22 14.11 -0.20 33.39
CA PRO A 22 13.52 0.45 32.23
C PRO A 22 14.34 0.05 31.01
N ALA A 23 13.69 -0.60 30.05
CA ALA A 23 14.25 -0.74 28.71
C ALA A 23 14.58 0.67 28.21
N LEU A 24 15.86 0.96 27.97
CA LEU A 24 16.27 2.22 27.38
C LEU A 24 15.65 2.28 25.98
N ALA A 25 14.61 3.09 25.81
CA ALA A 25 14.04 3.37 24.51
C ALA A 25 15.13 4.02 23.64
N GLN A 26 15.52 3.35 22.55
CA GLN A 26 16.56 3.80 21.60
C GLN A 26 15.95 4.55 20.42
N GLY A 27 14.97 5.42 20.68
CA GLY A 27 14.19 6.07 19.64
C GLY A 27 14.93 7.17 18.86
N GLU A 28 16.16 7.53 19.24
CA GLU A 28 16.81 8.75 18.73
C GLU A 28 17.09 8.76 17.22
N PHE A 29 16.94 7.61 16.54
CA PHE A 29 17.13 7.47 15.10
C PHE A 29 15.90 6.89 14.38
N ASN A 30 14.72 6.97 15.00
CA ASN A 30 13.47 6.50 14.41
C ASN A 30 12.96 7.38 13.26
N THR A 31 13.46 8.60 13.10
CA THR A 31 13.03 9.51 12.04
C THR A 31 14.20 9.91 11.17
N TRP A 32 14.09 9.65 9.88
CA TRP A 32 15.11 9.95 8.88
C TRP A 32 14.55 10.97 7.90
N TYR A 33 15.30 12.04 7.62
CA TYR A 33 15.07 12.93 6.48
C TYR A 33 16.29 12.98 5.58
N PHE A 34 16.07 12.85 4.28
CA PHE A 34 17.12 12.74 3.28
C PHE A 34 16.61 13.13 1.89
N GLY A 35 17.53 13.21 0.94
CA GLY A 35 17.21 13.41 -0.47
C GLY A 35 16.43 14.68 -0.71
N ARG A 36 15.33 14.58 -1.46
CA ARG A 36 14.45 15.70 -1.77
C ARG A 36 13.15 15.53 -0.99
N GLN A 37 13.00 16.28 0.10
CA GLN A 37 11.79 16.34 0.93
C GLN A 37 11.24 14.97 1.33
N ALA A 38 12.13 13.99 1.47
CA ALA A 38 11.79 12.61 1.74
C ALA A 38 12.22 12.22 3.15
N GLY A 39 11.53 11.25 3.72
CA GLY A 39 11.92 10.67 4.97
C GLY A 39 11.32 9.30 5.24
N LEU A 40 11.78 8.70 6.33
CA LEU A 40 11.27 7.44 6.86
C LEU A 40 11.00 7.59 8.36
N LEU A 41 9.88 7.05 8.82
CA LEU A 41 9.56 6.84 10.23
C LEU A 41 9.57 5.35 10.54
N PHE A 42 10.41 4.95 11.47
CA PHE A 42 10.48 3.60 12.00
C PHE A 42 9.56 3.48 13.21
N SER A 43 8.68 2.48 13.17
CA SER A 43 7.70 2.20 14.21
C SER A 43 7.57 0.69 14.43
N ASN A 44 6.89 0.30 15.51
CA ASN A 44 6.64 -1.12 15.81
C ASN A 44 5.82 -1.82 14.72
N THR A 45 5.03 -1.07 13.95
CA THR A 45 4.20 -1.58 12.85
C THR A 45 4.91 -1.59 11.49
N GLY A 46 6.18 -1.18 11.43
CA GLY A 46 7.00 -1.13 10.22
C GLY A 46 7.51 0.27 9.89
N VAL A 47 7.91 0.45 8.62
CA VAL A 47 8.49 1.69 8.10
C VAL A 47 7.44 2.46 7.31
N GLN A 48 7.25 3.72 7.67
CA GLN A 48 6.36 4.66 7.00
C GLN A 48 7.18 5.71 6.21
N VAL A 49 6.77 6.02 4.98
CA VAL A 49 7.35 7.13 4.21
C VAL A 49 6.82 8.46 4.73
N LEU A 50 7.74 9.43 4.87
CA LEU A 50 7.46 10.82 5.20
C LEU A 50 7.71 11.70 3.96
N THR A 51 6.82 12.66 3.73
CA THR A 51 6.86 13.60 2.60
C THR A 51 6.68 15.06 3.04
N ASP A 52 6.71 15.29 4.35
CA ASP A 52 6.56 16.57 5.03
C ASP A 52 7.91 17.27 5.33
N GLY A 53 9.03 16.60 4.99
CA GLY A 53 10.37 17.15 5.18
C GLY A 53 10.64 18.39 4.32
N ALA A 54 11.41 19.32 4.88
CA ALA A 54 11.86 20.53 4.17
C ALA A 54 13.29 20.40 3.59
N LEU A 55 13.99 19.32 3.91
CA LEU A 55 15.38 19.11 3.50
C LEU A 55 15.48 18.81 2.01
N ILE A 56 16.46 19.43 1.35
CA ILE A 56 16.94 19.06 0.02
C ILE A 56 18.44 18.83 0.15
N SER A 57 18.90 17.65 -0.26
CA SER A 57 20.32 17.27 -0.29
C SER A 57 20.54 16.16 -1.31
N GLY A 58 21.67 16.18 -2.01
CA GLY A 58 22.07 15.04 -2.82
C GLY A 58 22.54 13.87 -1.98
N GLU A 59 23.28 14.15 -0.91
CA GLU A 59 24.01 13.14 -0.17
C GLU A 59 23.92 13.42 1.34
N GLY A 60 24.79 14.29 1.85
CA GLY A 60 24.95 14.57 3.27
C GLY A 60 23.63 15.00 3.93
N CYS A 61 23.16 14.20 4.88
CA CYS A 61 22.04 14.52 5.73
C CYS A 61 22.19 13.85 7.10
N ALA A 62 21.51 14.39 8.11
CA ALA A 62 21.42 13.83 9.43
C ALA A 62 20.09 14.21 10.08
N SER A 63 19.56 13.34 10.94
CA SER A 63 18.31 13.55 11.69
C SER A 63 18.49 13.01 13.09
N ILE A 64 17.83 13.63 14.06
CA ILE A 64 17.84 13.15 15.44
C ILE A 64 16.47 13.32 16.10
N SER A 65 16.08 12.28 16.82
CA SER A 65 14.88 12.22 17.66
C SER A 65 15.28 12.14 19.15
N ASP A 66 14.32 12.30 20.05
CA ASP A 66 14.52 11.98 21.46
C ASP A 66 14.44 10.47 21.72
N ALA A 67 14.67 10.07 22.97
CA ALA A 67 14.64 8.66 23.37
C ALA A 67 13.27 7.99 23.10
N GLN A 68 12.19 8.77 23.02
CA GLN A 68 10.83 8.30 22.70
C GLN A 68 10.56 8.25 21.20
N GLY A 69 11.54 8.59 20.36
CA GLY A 69 11.41 8.58 18.90
C GLY A 69 10.74 9.81 18.32
N GLN A 70 10.50 10.86 19.12
CA GLN A 70 9.95 12.11 18.62
C GLN A 70 11.05 12.94 17.98
N LEU A 71 10.85 13.35 16.73
CA LEU A 71 11.78 14.20 16.00
C LEU A 71 12.13 15.45 16.81
N LEU A 72 13.42 15.74 16.92
CA LEU A 72 13.93 16.99 17.48
C LEU A 72 14.26 17.96 16.33
N PHE A 73 15.15 17.52 15.44
CA PHE A 73 15.57 18.30 14.27
C PHE A 73 16.33 17.45 13.24
N TYR A 74 16.54 18.04 12.07
CA TYR A 74 17.31 17.43 10.98
C TYR A 74 18.04 18.49 10.18
N THR A 75 19.05 18.08 9.42
CA THR A 75 19.93 19.00 8.68
C THR A 75 20.58 18.33 7.48
N ASN A 76 20.85 19.11 6.43
CA ASN A 76 21.73 18.74 5.32
C ASN A 76 23.19 19.20 5.54
N GLY A 77 23.54 19.73 6.73
CA GLY A 77 24.85 20.31 7.01
C GLY A 77 24.99 21.78 6.58
N ILE A 78 24.06 22.33 5.79
CA ILE A 78 23.97 23.77 5.50
C ILE A 78 22.87 24.40 6.33
N THR A 79 21.69 23.80 6.39
CA THR A 79 20.52 24.32 7.11
C THR A 79 20.01 23.30 8.11
N ALA A 80 19.60 23.74 9.30
CA ALA A 80 18.88 22.94 10.30
C ALA A 80 17.41 23.34 10.36
N TRP A 81 16.55 22.33 10.32
CA TRP A 81 15.11 22.45 10.46
C TRP A 81 14.65 21.77 11.75
N ASN A 82 13.76 22.43 12.46
CA ASN A 82 13.16 21.88 13.68
C ASN A 82 12.10 20.80 13.35
N ARG A 83 11.54 20.21 14.40
CA ARG A 83 10.47 19.20 14.29
C ARG A 83 9.17 19.68 13.63
N GLN A 84 9.00 20.98 13.41
CA GLN A 84 7.86 21.56 12.68
C GLN A 84 8.23 21.89 11.22
N HIS A 85 9.38 21.39 10.76
CA HIS A 85 9.95 21.60 9.42
C HIS A 85 10.26 23.07 9.10
N GLN A 86 10.37 23.91 10.13
CA GLN A 86 10.77 25.31 9.99
C GLN A 86 12.28 25.42 10.18
N VAL A 87 12.92 26.32 9.42
CA VAL A 87 14.33 26.66 9.63
C VAL A 87 14.51 27.17 11.05
N MET A 88 15.45 26.59 11.80
CA MET A 88 15.75 27.03 13.17
C MET A 88 16.23 28.49 13.19
N THR A 89 16.06 29.18 14.32
CA THR A 89 16.74 30.46 14.56
C THR A 89 18.25 30.27 14.40
N ASN A 90 18.88 31.10 13.54
CA ASN A 90 20.28 30.97 13.09
C ASN A 90 20.62 29.66 12.37
N GLY A 91 19.61 28.98 11.81
CA GLY A 91 19.67 27.61 11.30
C GLY A 91 20.43 27.37 9.98
N GLN A 92 20.65 28.38 9.15
CA GLN A 92 21.34 28.25 7.85
C GLN A 92 22.85 28.39 7.99
N GLY A 93 23.70 28.06 7.01
CA GLY A 93 25.16 28.27 7.00
C GLY A 93 25.97 27.50 8.05
N LEU A 94 25.63 26.23 8.32
CA LEU A 94 26.23 25.43 9.41
C LEU A 94 27.64 24.87 9.16
N GLY A 95 28.20 25.12 7.97
CA GLY A 95 29.58 24.76 7.61
C GLY A 95 29.70 23.79 6.43
N GLY A 96 28.63 23.06 6.14
CA GLY A 96 28.53 22.22 4.95
C GLY A 96 28.55 23.02 3.64
N PHE A 97 28.80 22.32 2.55
CA PHE A 97 28.81 22.88 1.20
C PHE A 97 27.56 22.49 0.43
N GLU A 98 27.01 23.46 -0.30
CA GLU A 98 25.98 23.30 -1.32
C GLU A 98 26.44 24.12 -2.53
N ASP A 99 26.29 23.59 -3.73
CA ASP A 99 26.49 24.35 -4.98
C ASP A 99 25.15 24.96 -5.43
N PRO A 100 24.92 26.28 -5.26
CA PRO A 100 23.67 26.92 -5.65
C PRO A 100 23.57 27.20 -7.16
N ILE A 101 24.65 27.03 -7.93
CA ILE A 101 24.71 27.36 -9.37
C ILE A 101 24.34 26.15 -10.22
N ARG A 102 24.60 24.93 -9.72
CA ARG A 102 24.16 23.71 -10.40
C ARG A 102 22.69 23.46 -10.12
N SER A 103 21.86 23.62 -11.15
CA SER A 103 20.49 23.09 -11.19
C SER A 103 20.43 21.57 -11.40
N GLU A 104 21.59 20.91 -11.43
CA GLU A 104 21.68 19.45 -11.52
C GLU A 104 21.09 18.90 -10.23
N LEU A 105 19.93 18.27 -10.35
CA LEU A 105 19.40 17.48 -9.26
C LEU A 105 20.27 16.23 -9.15
N PRO A 106 20.87 15.96 -7.98
CA PRO A 106 20.81 16.79 -6.78
C PRO A 106 21.98 17.78 -6.62
N PRO A 107 21.76 18.91 -5.89
CA PRO A 107 22.84 19.83 -5.53
C PRO A 107 23.91 19.08 -4.73
N ASN A 108 25.16 19.23 -5.15
CA ASN A 108 26.29 18.51 -4.57
C ASN A 108 26.52 18.95 -3.12
N SER A 109 26.55 17.96 -2.24
CA SER A 109 26.97 18.07 -0.85
C SER A 109 28.21 17.18 -0.68
N ALA A 110 28.79 17.09 0.52
CA ALA A 110 29.77 16.03 0.77
C ALA A 110 29.04 14.68 0.97
N THR A 111 29.57 13.61 0.35
CA THR A 111 29.04 12.24 0.33
C THR A 111 28.52 11.78 1.69
N GLN A 112 29.36 11.89 2.73
CA GLN A 112 29.02 11.62 4.12
C GLN A 112 29.34 12.87 4.95
N GLY A 113 28.77 14.01 4.53
CA GLY A 113 29.24 15.33 4.93
C GLY A 113 28.83 15.85 6.31
N VAL A 114 27.83 15.25 6.95
CA VAL A 114 27.25 15.79 8.20
C VAL A 114 26.93 14.67 9.19
N THR A 115 27.04 14.94 10.50
CA THR A 115 26.51 14.05 11.56
C THR A 115 26.05 14.88 12.75
N ILE A 116 25.04 14.39 13.48
CA ILE A 116 24.54 15.00 14.71
C ILE A 116 25.01 14.17 15.91
N VAL A 117 25.52 14.84 16.94
CA VAL A 117 26.05 14.19 18.15
C VAL A 117 25.54 14.92 19.40
N PRO A 118 24.94 14.24 20.38
CA PRO A 118 24.61 14.86 21.67
C PRO A 118 25.87 15.40 22.37
N LEU A 119 25.79 16.60 22.94
CA LEU A 119 26.87 17.16 23.77
C LEU A 119 27.04 16.28 25.02
N PRO A 120 28.23 15.66 25.25
CA PRO A 120 28.44 14.82 26.41
C PRO A 120 28.19 15.59 27.71
N GLY A 121 27.34 15.05 28.59
CA GLY A 121 27.03 15.65 29.89
C GLY A 121 26.01 16.80 29.88
N ALA A 122 25.48 17.18 28.71
CA ALA A 122 24.42 18.19 28.62
C ALA A 122 23.13 17.59 28.05
N ALA A 123 22.02 17.81 28.76
CA ALA A 123 20.72 17.47 28.23
C ALA A 123 20.34 18.44 27.11
N ARG A 124 19.81 17.91 26.00
CA ARG A 124 19.16 18.69 24.92
C ARG A 124 20.08 19.64 24.14
N GLN A 125 21.40 19.48 24.22
CA GLN A 125 22.35 20.19 23.37
C GLN A 125 23.06 19.23 22.42
N TYR A 126 23.30 19.68 21.19
CA TYR A 126 23.80 18.83 20.12
C TYR A 126 24.86 19.56 19.30
N TYR A 127 25.92 18.85 18.94
CA TYR A 127 26.82 19.27 17.88
C TYR A 127 26.29 18.80 16.53
N VAL A 128 26.47 19.65 15.52
CA VAL A 128 26.36 19.29 14.11
C VAL A 128 27.77 19.42 13.53
N PHE A 129 28.38 18.30 13.20
CA PHE A 129 29.70 18.28 12.55
C PHE A 129 29.53 18.24 11.04
N THR A 130 30.38 18.98 10.32
CA THR A 130 30.38 19.01 8.86
C THR A 130 31.80 18.91 8.30
N VAL A 131 31.94 18.23 7.17
CA VAL A 131 33.13 18.27 6.32
C VAL A 131 32.77 18.89 4.96
N ASP A 132 33.79 19.36 4.26
CA ASP A 132 33.64 20.02 2.97
C ASP A 132 33.55 19.03 1.81
N ALA A 133 32.96 19.49 0.70
CA ALA A 133 32.80 18.67 -0.50
C ALA A 133 33.98 18.84 -1.49
N ALA A 134 34.21 17.83 -2.32
CA ALA A 134 35.19 17.82 -3.40
C ALA A 134 34.89 18.94 -4.41
N GLU A 135 33.62 19.26 -4.61
CA GLU A 135 33.12 20.38 -5.41
C GLU A 135 33.51 21.75 -4.87
N ASN A 136 33.90 21.84 -3.60
CA ASN A 136 34.47 23.04 -3.00
C ASN A 136 35.99 22.97 -2.85
N GLY A 137 36.63 21.93 -3.40
CA GLY A 137 38.06 21.70 -3.26
C GLY A 137 38.49 21.29 -1.85
N LEU A 138 37.57 20.79 -1.00
CA LEU A 138 37.86 20.31 0.35
C LEU A 138 38.48 21.37 1.29
N GLN A 139 38.20 22.65 1.06
CA GLN A 139 38.91 23.79 1.65
C GLN A 139 38.52 24.09 3.11
N ARG A 140 37.33 23.68 3.55
CA ARG A 140 36.77 24.10 4.86
C ARG A 140 37.15 23.19 6.04
N GLY A 141 37.77 22.03 5.78
CA GLY A 141 38.16 21.07 6.80
C GLY A 141 36.97 20.54 7.61
N LEU A 142 37.18 20.25 8.90
CA LEU A 142 36.12 19.85 9.83
C LEU A 142 35.57 21.08 10.54
N GLN A 143 34.25 21.23 10.57
CA GLN A 143 33.56 22.33 11.27
C GLN A 143 32.48 21.79 12.19
N TYR A 144 32.09 22.60 13.17
CA TYR A 144 30.94 22.29 14.03
C TYR A 144 30.02 23.47 14.26
N SER A 145 28.74 23.16 14.44
CA SER A 145 27.73 24.05 14.98
C SER A 145 27.14 23.44 16.26
N VAL A 146 26.59 24.26 17.15
CA VAL A 146 25.92 23.81 18.39
C VAL A 146 24.47 24.23 18.33
N ILE A 147 23.57 23.27 18.52
CA ILE A 147 22.13 23.47 18.63
C ILE A 147 21.71 23.25 20.08
N ASP A 148 20.96 24.22 20.62
CA ASP A 148 20.39 24.15 21.97
C ASP A 148 18.87 24.00 21.91
N MET A 149 18.39 22.78 22.18
CA MET A 149 16.96 22.43 22.18
C MET A 149 16.22 22.89 23.44
N ASN A 150 16.86 23.65 24.34
CA ASN A 150 16.17 24.35 25.43
C ASN A 150 15.62 25.72 25.01
N ARG A 151 16.04 26.23 23.84
CA ARG A 151 15.61 27.53 23.32
C ARG A 151 14.36 27.39 22.44
N GLN A 152 13.73 28.54 22.16
CA GLN A 152 12.57 28.65 21.26
C GLN A 152 11.44 27.68 21.62
N GLY A 153 11.13 27.53 22.92
CA GLY A 153 10.06 26.64 23.39
C GLY A 153 10.28 25.16 23.07
N GLY A 154 11.54 24.72 22.94
CA GLY A 154 11.87 23.35 22.58
C GLY A 154 11.97 23.08 21.07
N LEU A 155 11.86 24.12 20.24
CA LEU A 155 12.10 24.06 18.80
C LEU A 155 13.57 24.24 18.40
N GLY A 156 14.41 24.65 19.34
CA GLY A 156 15.86 24.73 19.15
C GLY A 156 16.35 25.99 18.44
N GLU A 157 17.61 26.31 18.69
CA GLU A 157 18.33 27.44 18.12
C GLU A 157 19.80 27.06 17.91
N VAL A 158 20.40 27.53 16.82
CA VAL A 158 21.84 27.40 16.60
C VAL A 158 22.56 28.50 17.39
N VAL A 159 23.35 28.10 18.38
CA VAL A 159 24.01 29.00 19.34
C VAL A 159 25.50 29.20 19.06
N ARG A 160 26.08 28.29 18.26
CA ARG A 160 27.42 28.41 17.66
C ARG A 160 27.38 27.80 16.28
N LYS A 161 28.16 28.35 15.36
CA LYS A 161 27.98 28.08 13.94
C LYS A 161 29.30 27.98 13.20
N ALA A 162 29.45 26.94 12.36
CA ALA A 162 30.56 26.76 11.44
C ALA A 162 31.94 27.01 12.08
N VAL A 163 32.12 26.58 13.33
CA VAL A 163 33.37 26.77 14.07
C VAL A 163 34.40 25.78 13.55
N PRO A 164 35.56 26.23 13.04
CA PRO A 164 36.57 25.34 12.50
C PRO A 164 37.24 24.51 13.60
N VAL A 165 37.47 23.23 13.32
CA VAL A 165 38.25 22.32 14.15
C VAL A 165 39.67 22.23 13.56
N PRO A 166 40.74 22.34 14.37
CA PRO A 166 42.11 22.24 13.87
C PRO A 166 42.38 20.91 13.15
N VAL A 167 42.84 20.97 11.90
CA VAL A 167 43.26 19.81 11.10
C VAL A 167 44.80 19.76 11.06
N PRO A 168 45.44 18.88 11.84
CA PRO A 168 46.90 18.80 11.94
C PRO A 168 47.54 18.02 10.77
N LEU A 169 47.17 18.37 9.53
CA LEU A 169 47.72 17.82 8.30
C LEU A 169 48.34 18.94 7.46
N PRO A 170 49.37 18.66 6.64
CA PRO A 170 50.05 19.69 5.83
C PRO A 170 49.09 20.53 4.97
N GLU A 171 48.16 19.88 4.27
CA GLU A 171 47.18 20.57 3.42
C GLU A 171 45.95 21.09 4.17
N LYS A 172 45.73 20.66 5.42
CA LYS A 172 44.51 20.96 6.22
C LYS A 172 43.18 20.55 5.56
N ARG A 173 43.24 19.70 4.52
CA ARG A 173 42.09 19.21 3.76
C ARG A 173 41.66 17.84 4.27
N LEU A 174 40.35 17.60 4.30
CA LEU A 174 39.74 16.34 4.68
C LEU A 174 38.91 15.81 3.51
N THR A 175 38.74 14.50 3.47
CA THR A 175 37.79 13.84 2.56
C THR A 175 36.34 14.01 3.04
N GLU A 176 35.38 13.57 2.22
CA GLU A 176 33.95 13.62 2.53
C GLU A 176 33.48 12.52 3.49
N LYS A 177 34.40 12.01 4.33
CA LYS A 177 34.20 10.87 5.22
C LYS A 177 34.20 11.34 6.66
N LEU A 178 33.03 11.27 7.28
CA LEU A 178 32.81 11.69 8.66
C LEU A 178 31.94 10.65 9.36
N VAL A 179 32.40 10.15 10.50
CA VAL A 179 31.61 9.26 11.37
C VAL A 179 31.74 9.68 12.82
N ALA A 180 30.66 9.56 13.57
CA ALA A 180 30.66 9.72 15.01
C ALA A 180 30.50 8.35 15.68
N VAL A 181 31.28 8.09 16.73
CA VAL A 181 31.25 6.82 17.48
C VAL A 181 31.24 7.10 18.97
N ARG A 182 30.34 6.46 19.73
CA ARG A 182 30.35 6.54 21.19
C ARG A 182 31.62 5.89 21.73
N HIS A 183 32.31 6.61 22.62
CA HIS A 183 33.50 6.13 23.31
C HIS A 183 33.16 4.93 24.20
N ALA A 184 34.15 4.08 24.44
CA ALA A 184 34.11 2.96 25.39
C ALA A 184 33.59 3.29 26.80
N ASN A 185 33.60 4.57 27.20
CA ASN A 185 33.13 5.02 28.51
C ASN A 185 31.63 5.34 28.51
N GLN A 186 30.96 5.13 27.37
CA GLN A 186 29.54 5.33 27.15
C GLN A 186 29.04 6.76 27.40
N ARG A 187 29.92 7.75 27.38
CA ARG A 187 29.54 9.16 27.55
C ARG A 187 30.12 10.04 26.44
N ASP A 188 31.43 9.91 26.24
CA ASP A 188 32.19 10.73 25.31
C ASP A 188 32.06 10.17 23.90
N MET A 189 32.52 10.93 22.89
CA MET A 189 32.33 10.58 21.49
C MET A 189 33.62 10.77 20.71
N TRP A 190 33.90 9.87 19.78
CA TRP A 190 34.89 10.05 18.74
C TRP A 190 34.24 10.68 17.52
N ILE A 191 34.86 11.72 16.97
CA ILE A 191 34.59 12.22 15.62
C ILE A 191 35.77 11.80 14.75
N VAL A 192 35.52 10.88 13.82
CA VAL A 192 36.56 10.29 12.98
C VAL A 192 36.39 10.80 11.56
N VAL A 193 37.49 11.29 10.98
CA VAL A 193 37.58 11.80 9.60
C VAL A 193 38.84 11.27 8.93
N HIS A 194 38.87 11.26 7.60
CA HIS A 194 40.05 10.86 6.83
C HIS A 194 40.66 12.05 6.08
N GLY A 195 41.99 12.20 6.16
CA GLY A 195 42.72 13.29 5.52
C GLY A 195 42.78 13.18 4.00
N TRP A 196 42.77 14.32 3.31
CA TRP A 196 43.05 14.37 1.87
C TRP A 196 44.56 14.35 1.59
N ASN A 197 44.97 13.80 0.45
CA ASN A 197 46.38 13.58 0.07
C ASN A 197 47.20 12.90 1.17
N SER A 198 46.56 12.03 1.95
CA SER A 198 47.18 11.25 3.01
C SER A 198 46.46 9.92 3.18
N ASN A 199 47.01 9.04 4.01
CA ASN A 199 46.38 7.81 4.50
C ASN A 199 46.13 7.91 6.02
N ILE A 200 45.85 9.13 6.50
CA ILE A 200 45.76 9.44 7.93
C ILE A 200 44.28 9.59 8.32
N PHE A 201 43.88 8.81 9.31
CA PHE A 201 42.65 9.00 10.06
C PHE A 201 42.93 9.93 11.24
N LEU A 202 42.01 10.87 11.47
CA LEU A 202 42.01 11.76 12.64
C LEU A 202 40.80 11.44 13.51
N SER A 203 41.04 11.00 14.73
CA SER A 203 40.02 10.69 15.73
C SER A 203 40.03 11.76 16.82
N TYR A 204 39.05 12.66 16.80
CA TYR A 204 38.88 13.71 17.80
C TYR A 204 38.02 13.22 18.95
N LEU A 205 38.54 13.28 20.18
CA LEU A 205 37.76 12.97 21.37
C LEU A 205 36.94 14.20 21.77
N LEU A 206 35.63 14.07 21.75
CA LEU A 206 34.68 15.04 22.26
C LEU A 206 34.23 14.64 23.66
N THR A 207 34.50 15.49 24.64
CA THR A 207 34.11 15.34 26.04
C THR A 207 33.14 16.45 26.46
N VAL A 208 32.71 16.43 27.72
CA VAL A 208 31.93 17.54 28.33
C VAL A 208 32.66 18.89 28.27
N ASN A 209 34.00 18.88 28.23
CA ASN A 209 34.82 20.07 28.16
C ASN A 209 35.14 20.51 26.71
N GLY A 210 34.53 19.85 25.72
CA GLY A 210 34.83 20.04 24.30
C GLY A 210 35.91 19.08 23.81
N PHE A 211 36.64 19.49 22.77
CA PHE A 211 37.65 18.67 22.11
C PHE A 211 38.93 18.52 22.92
N THR A 212 39.40 17.28 23.02
CA THR A 212 40.78 17.00 23.41
C THR A 212 41.67 17.10 22.17
N LEU A 213 42.67 17.99 22.21
CA LEU A 213 43.65 18.17 21.14
C LEU A 213 45.07 17.83 21.63
N PRO A 214 45.96 17.31 20.76
CA PRO A 214 45.71 16.94 19.35
C PRO A 214 44.82 15.69 19.21
N PRO A 215 44.17 15.48 18.04
CA PRO A 215 43.44 14.24 17.78
C PRO A 215 44.40 13.04 17.74
N VAL A 216 43.86 11.86 17.98
CA VAL A 216 44.59 10.61 17.73
C VAL A 216 44.75 10.47 16.23
N GLN A 217 46.00 10.42 15.77
CA GLN A 217 46.33 10.22 14.36
C GLN A 217 46.70 8.77 14.13
N SER A 218 46.10 8.17 13.10
CA SER A 218 46.38 6.79 12.72
C SER A 218 46.68 6.74 11.23
N ALA A 219 47.92 6.39 10.88
CA ALA A 219 48.34 6.23 9.49
C ALA A 219 48.21 4.76 9.06
N GLY A 220 47.62 4.52 7.89
CA GLY A 220 47.50 3.18 7.32
C GLY A 220 46.53 3.14 6.14
N GLY A 221 46.64 2.09 5.32
CA GLY A 221 45.84 1.96 4.09
C GLY A 221 46.35 2.82 2.94
N ILE A 222 45.51 2.96 1.92
CA ILE A 222 45.84 3.72 0.70
C ILE A 222 45.77 5.22 0.92
N VAL A 223 46.52 5.97 0.11
CA VAL A 223 46.44 7.44 0.11
C VAL A 223 45.16 7.89 -0.61
N HIS A 224 44.35 8.71 0.06
CA HIS A 224 43.18 9.31 -0.54
C HIS A 224 43.56 10.56 -1.32
N GLN A 225 43.75 10.39 -2.63
CA GLN A 225 44.20 11.43 -3.56
C GLN A 225 43.67 11.18 -4.98
N GLY A 226 43.65 12.22 -5.82
CA GLY A 226 43.31 12.10 -7.23
C GLY A 226 41.81 11.88 -7.51
N GLY A 227 41.46 11.65 -8.77
CA GLY A 227 40.09 11.34 -9.17
C GLY A 227 39.80 11.74 -10.61
N ALA A 228 38.79 11.14 -11.22
CA ALA A 228 38.45 11.33 -12.64
C ALA A 228 37.80 12.70 -12.97
N ASN A 229 37.70 13.61 -12.00
CA ASN A 229 37.18 14.96 -12.22
C ASN A 229 38.30 15.97 -12.53
N LEU A 230 37.92 17.14 -13.07
CA LEU A 230 38.86 18.20 -13.47
C LEU A 230 39.73 18.74 -12.32
N ARG A 231 39.28 18.58 -11.07
CA ARG A 231 40.01 19.02 -9.87
C ARG A 231 40.86 17.93 -9.24
N SER A 232 40.74 16.70 -9.74
CA SER A 232 41.37 15.50 -9.18
C SER A 232 41.07 15.27 -7.70
N ASP A 233 39.88 15.65 -7.23
CA ASP A 233 39.43 15.50 -5.83
C ASP A 233 38.41 14.36 -5.64
N TYR A 234 38.04 13.65 -6.71
CA TYR A 234 36.93 12.68 -6.71
C TYR A 234 37.16 11.45 -5.83
N ASN A 235 38.41 11.09 -5.50
CA ASN A 235 38.68 10.02 -4.53
C ASN A 235 38.46 10.45 -3.06
N ALA A 236 38.02 11.69 -2.81
CA ALA A 236 37.50 12.09 -1.51
C ALA A 236 36.10 11.52 -1.23
N VAL A 237 35.35 11.24 -2.30
CA VAL A 237 33.97 10.68 -2.32
C VAL A 237 33.96 9.23 -1.81
N GLY A 238 32.84 8.84 -1.22
CA GLY A 238 32.56 7.50 -0.68
C GLY A 238 32.43 7.51 0.85
N TYR A 239 31.79 6.48 1.39
CA TYR A 239 31.45 6.39 2.82
C TYR A 239 32.60 5.83 3.67
N MET A 240 32.54 6.16 4.96
CA MET A 240 33.27 5.52 6.04
C MET A 240 32.29 5.05 7.11
N LYS A 241 32.40 3.80 7.54
CA LYS A 241 31.50 3.20 8.54
C LYS A 241 32.29 2.53 9.63
N VAL A 242 31.74 2.54 10.84
CA VAL A 242 32.24 1.75 11.97
C VAL A 242 31.22 0.67 12.26
N SER A 243 31.68 -0.55 12.52
CA SER A 243 30.78 -1.67 12.83
C SER A 243 29.95 -1.38 14.07
N PRO A 244 28.74 -1.97 14.22
CA PRO A 244 27.94 -1.83 15.44
C PRO A 244 28.69 -2.21 16.72
N THR A 245 29.72 -3.04 16.60
CA THR A 245 30.59 -3.50 17.69
C THR A 245 31.67 -2.48 18.07
N GLY A 246 31.90 -1.45 17.26
CA GLY A 246 32.96 -0.46 17.44
C GLY A 246 34.38 -0.97 17.17
N GLN A 247 34.53 -2.19 16.65
CA GLN A 247 35.82 -2.85 16.52
C GLN A 247 36.40 -2.82 15.11
N ARG A 248 35.61 -2.44 14.10
CA ARG A 248 36.02 -2.36 12.71
C ARG A 248 35.62 -1.04 12.11
N LEU A 249 36.45 -0.54 11.20
CA LEU A 249 36.16 0.63 10.38
C LEU A 249 36.34 0.23 8.92
N ALA A 250 35.39 0.55 8.06
CA ALA A 250 35.48 0.35 6.63
C ALA A 250 35.47 1.70 5.91
N VAL A 251 36.25 1.83 4.85
CA VAL A 251 36.33 3.05 4.03
C VAL A 251 36.27 2.72 2.54
N ALA A 252 35.49 3.48 1.79
CA ALA A 252 35.37 3.36 0.35
C ALA A 252 36.03 4.57 -0.33
N GLN A 253 36.94 4.31 -1.26
CA GLN A 253 37.47 5.31 -2.17
C GLN A 253 36.78 5.16 -3.53
N PHE A 254 36.16 6.23 -4.04
CA PHE A 254 35.25 6.16 -5.18
C PHE A 254 35.80 5.40 -6.39
N SER A 255 36.91 5.86 -6.99
CA SER A 255 37.56 5.18 -8.11
C SER A 255 38.75 4.32 -7.67
N GLY A 256 38.78 3.93 -6.39
CA GLY A 256 39.89 3.24 -5.75
C GLY A 256 39.48 1.90 -5.18
N ALA A 257 39.92 1.62 -3.95
CA ALA A 257 39.62 0.38 -3.25
C ALA A 257 38.64 0.59 -2.08
N VAL A 258 38.16 -0.53 -1.55
CA VAL A 258 37.55 -0.57 -0.22
C VAL A 258 38.55 -1.22 0.74
N GLU A 259 38.72 -0.62 1.91
CA GLU A 259 39.59 -1.14 2.97
C GLU A 259 38.83 -1.30 4.28
N VAL A 260 39.18 -2.33 5.05
CA VAL A 260 38.70 -2.57 6.41
C VAL A 260 39.88 -2.52 7.38
N PHE A 261 39.65 -1.88 8.51
CA PHE A 261 40.61 -1.61 9.57
C PHE A 261 40.08 -2.14 10.89
N ASP A 262 40.99 -2.46 11.80
CA ASP A 262 40.64 -2.57 13.21
C ASP A 262 40.47 -1.17 13.79
N PHE A 263 39.38 -0.95 14.52
CA PHE A 263 39.10 0.31 15.21
C PHE A 263 39.00 0.05 16.71
N ASN A 264 39.74 0.81 17.51
CA ASN A 264 39.63 0.76 18.96
C ASN A 264 38.79 1.95 19.44
N TYR A 265 37.48 1.76 19.61
CA TYR A 265 36.58 2.80 20.11
C TYR A 265 36.85 3.25 21.56
N GLY A 266 37.78 2.62 22.28
CA GLY A 266 38.30 3.09 23.56
C GLY A 266 39.52 4.01 23.47
N THR A 267 40.25 3.99 22.35
CA THR A 267 41.44 4.83 22.16
C THR A 267 41.39 5.72 20.92
N GLY A 268 40.42 5.51 20.02
CA GLY A 268 40.31 6.19 18.74
C GLY A 268 41.32 5.73 17.68
N VAL A 269 42.13 4.70 17.97
CA VAL A 269 43.16 4.20 17.05
C VAL A 269 42.54 3.37 15.92
N VAL A 270 43.00 3.64 14.70
CA VAL A 270 42.70 2.85 13.49
C VAL A 270 43.97 2.09 13.08
N SER A 271 43.88 0.79 12.81
CA SER A 271 45.05 -0.03 12.48
C SER A 271 44.70 -1.22 11.59
N GLY A 272 45.69 -2.02 11.18
CA GLY A 272 45.45 -3.28 10.47
C GLY A 272 44.69 -3.14 9.15
N PRO A 273 45.16 -2.28 8.22
CA PRO A 273 44.51 -2.10 6.92
C PRO A 273 44.45 -3.43 6.16
N ARG A 274 43.25 -3.78 5.73
CA ARG A 274 42.97 -4.93 4.87
C ARG A 274 42.20 -4.45 3.66
N ARG A 275 42.85 -4.50 2.50
CA ARG A 275 42.21 -4.20 1.23
C ARG A 275 41.27 -5.34 0.86
N LEU A 276 40.03 -4.99 0.50
CA LEU A 276 39.07 -5.95 -0.03
C LEU A 276 39.52 -6.37 -1.43
N PRO A 277 39.36 -7.64 -1.81
CA PRO A 277 39.80 -8.11 -3.12
C PRO A 277 39.11 -7.31 -4.22
N ASP A 278 39.92 -6.57 -4.98
CA ASP A 278 39.48 -5.93 -6.22
C ASP A 278 39.03 -7.03 -7.16
N VAL A 279 37.83 -6.90 -7.68
CA VAL A 279 37.31 -7.88 -8.61
C VAL A 279 37.58 -7.45 -10.03
N SER A 280 38.64 -8.02 -10.61
CA SER A 280 39.11 -7.82 -11.98
C SER A 280 37.95 -7.75 -12.97
N ARG A 281 37.72 -6.60 -13.61
CA ARG A 281 36.68 -6.42 -14.65
C ARG A 281 37.03 -5.33 -15.68
N ALA A 282 36.37 -5.43 -16.83
CA ALA A 282 36.43 -4.52 -17.97
C ALA A 282 35.73 -3.15 -17.76
N ILE A 283 35.15 -2.88 -16.59
CA ILE A 283 34.43 -1.64 -16.27
C ILE A 283 34.99 -1.09 -14.94
N ALA A 284 35.22 0.22 -14.89
CA ALA A 284 35.67 0.91 -13.68
C ALA A 284 34.66 0.75 -12.53
N GLN A 285 35.17 0.48 -11.32
CA GLN A 285 34.35 0.36 -10.12
C GLN A 285 34.27 1.71 -9.41
N ASN A 286 33.05 2.09 -9.03
CA ASN A 286 32.73 3.35 -8.39
C ASN A 286 32.13 3.07 -7.00
N TYR A 287 32.99 2.75 -6.04
CA TYR A 287 32.58 2.38 -4.68
C TYR A 287 32.02 3.59 -3.93
N TYR A 288 30.82 3.48 -3.38
CA TYR A 288 30.13 4.64 -2.82
C TYR A 288 29.72 4.42 -1.38
N GLY A 289 28.63 3.70 -1.14
CA GLY A 289 28.06 3.44 0.19
C GLY A 289 28.64 2.18 0.82
N LEU A 290 28.74 2.21 2.16
CA LEU A 290 29.14 1.09 3.00
C LEU A 290 28.12 0.89 4.10
N GLU A 291 27.88 -0.34 4.53
CA GLU A 291 27.22 -0.62 5.81
C GLU A 291 27.57 -2.02 6.34
N PHE A 292 27.81 -2.13 7.64
CA PHE A 292 28.01 -3.41 8.29
C PHE A 292 26.67 -4.07 8.61
N SER A 293 26.64 -5.41 8.59
CA SER A 293 25.52 -6.15 9.16
C SER A 293 25.38 -5.84 10.67
N PRO A 294 24.19 -6.02 11.26
CA PRO A 294 23.95 -5.85 12.70
C PRO A 294 25.00 -6.49 13.62
N ASN A 295 25.51 -7.66 13.25
CA ASN A 295 26.51 -8.38 14.03
C ASN A 295 27.98 -8.01 13.69
N GLY A 296 28.20 -7.13 12.71
CA GLY A 296 29.51 -6.68 12.26
C GLY A 296 30.33 -7.71 11.48
N GLN A 297 29.76 -8.87 11.15
CA GLN A 297 30.44 -9.95 10.43
C GLN A 297 30.47 -9.74 8.92
N LEU A 298 29.40 -9.18 8.35
CA LEU A 298 29.31 -8.93 6.92
C LEU A 298 29.44 -7.43 6.62
N LEU A 299 30.04 -7.11 5.49
CA LEU A 299 30.09 -5.74 4.96
C LEU A 299 29.39 -5.68 3.61
N TYR A 300 28.48 -4.73 3.48
CA TYR A 300 27.80 -4.40 2.23
C TYR A 300 28.43 -3.17 1.62
N VAL A 301 28.66 -3.24 0.31
CA VAL A 301 29.31 -2.16 -0.46
C VAL A 301 28.49 -1.88 -1.71
N SER A 302 28.02 -0.64 -1.87
CA SER A 302 27.38 -0.22 -3.12
C SER A 302 28.42 0.25 -4.13
N SER A 303 28.36 -0.33 -5.33
CA SER A 303 29.21 0.06 -6.47
C SER A 303 28.48 -0.29 -7.76
N SER A 304 27.88 0.72 -8.39
CA SER A 304 26.97 0.49 -9.51
C SER A 304 27.69 -0.21 -10.68
N PRO A 305 27.13 -1.30 -11.26
CA PRO A 305 25.73 -1.74 -11.19
C PRO A 305 25.40 -2.80 -10.10
N SER A 306 26.26 -3.02 -9.10
CA SER A 306 26.11 -4.12 -8.13
C SER A 306 26.17 -3.69 -6.66
N LEU A 307 25.49 -4.46 -5.82
CA LEU A 307 25.70 -4.50 -4.38
C LEU A 307 26.61 -5.69 -4.07
N TYR A 308 27.71 -5.45 -3.38
CA TYR A 308 28.67 -6.46 -2.98
C TYR A 308 28.48 -6.80 -1.51
N GLN A 309 28.68 -8.07 -1.17
CA GLN A 309 28.68 -8.55 0.20
C GLN A 309 29.99 -9.30 0.47
N TYR A 310 30.67 -8.92 1.54
CA TYR A 310 31.93 -9.51 1.98
C TYR A 310 31.77 -10.17 3.34
N ASP A 311 32.39 -11.33 3.50
CA ASP A 311 32.61 -11.95 4.81
C ASP A 311 33.89 -11.38 5.42
N LEU A 312 33.82 -11.06 6.70
CA LEU A 312 34.92 -10.56 7.50
C LEU A 312 35.27 -11.53 8.65
N LEU A 313 34.82 -12.79 8.60
CA LEU A 313 35.19 -13.86 9.53
C LEU A 313 36.50 -14.55 9.11
N GLY A 314 37.31 -14.92 10.10
CA GLY A 314 38.68 -15.41 9.88
C GLY A 314 39.60 -14.28 9.39
N GLY A 315 40.91 -14.39 9.55
CA GLY A 315 41.86 -13.31 9.21
C GLY A 315 41.89 -12.86 7.72
N GLY A 316 41.04 -13.44 6.85
CA GLY A 316 40.92 -13.10 5.43
C GLY A 316 39.56 -12.48 5.10
N VAL A 317 39.52 -11.57 4.12
CA VAL A 317 38.28 -10.97 3.60
C VAL A 317 37.91 -11.65 2.29
N THR A 318 36.71 -12.25 2.21
CA THR A 318 36.24 -12.97 1.02
C THR A 318 34.95 -12.33 0.49
N GLU A 319 34.85 -12.17 -0.84
CA GLU A 319 33.58 -11.80 -1.47
C GLU A 319 32.64 -13.00 -1.40
N ILE A 320 31.44 -12.81 -0.82
CA ILE A 320 30.42 -13.86 -0.74
C ILE A 320 29.57 -13.86 -2.02
N THR A 321 29.06 -12.68 -2.38
CA THR A 321 28.10 -12.56 -3.47
C THR A 321 28.07 -11.17 -4.09
N ARG A 322 27.50 -11.11 -5.30
CA ARG A 322 27.15 -9.88 -6.00
C ARG A 322 25.68 -9.93 -6.34
N ILE A 323 24.98 -8.89 -5.92
CA ILE A 323 23.56 -8.75 -6.12
C ILE A 323 23.38 -7.63 -7.16
N PRO A 324 22.83 -7.92 -8.35
CA PRO A 324 22.33 -6.87 -9.23
C PRO A 324 21.31 -6.05 -8.44
N PHE A 325 21.59 -4.78 -8.16
CA PHE A 325 20.71 -4.01 -7.27
C PHE A 325 19.42 -3.62 -8.01
N ALA A 326 19.47 -3.41 -9.32
CA ALA A 326 18.29 -3.04 -10.10
C ALA A 326 17.92 -4.14 -11.12
N PRO A 327 16.63 -4.30 -11.46
CA PRO A 327 16.20 -5.12 -12.58
C PRO A 327 16.85 -4.68 -13.88
N VAL A 328 17.05 -5.63 -14.81
CA VAL A 328 17.58 -5.32 -16.16
C VAL A 328 16.69 -4.26 -16.83
N GLY A 329 17.32 -3.18 -17.32
CA GLY A 329 16.62 -2.05 -17.96
C GLY A 329 16.16 -0.95 -16.99
N ALA A 330 16.28 -1.15 -15.68
CA ALA A 330 16.11 -0.05 -14.73
C ALA A 330 17.33 0.87 -14.75
N ASN A 331 17.11 2.14 -15.08
CA ASN A 331 18.13 3.17 -14.98
C ASN A 331 18.14 3.70 -13.55
N SER A 332 18.99 3.15 -12.69
CA SER A 332 19.18 3.55 -11.29
C SER A 332 20.64 3.38 -10.91
N ALA A 333 21.08 4.14 -9.91
CA ALA A 333 22.32 4.02 -9.16
C ALA A 333 21.98 3.68 -7.70
N LEU A 334 22.88 2.97 -7.03
CA LEU A 334 22.79 2.69 -5.60
C LEU A 334 23.79 3.57 -4.84
N GLY A 335 23.28 4.43 -3.98
CA GLY A 335 24.04 5.36 -3.16
C GLY A 335 24.36 4.79 -1.77
N ALA A 336 24.10 5.60 -0.75
CA ALA A 336 24.36 5.31 0.65
C ALA A 336 23.66 4.04 1.12
N LEU A 337 24.31 3.34 2.05
CA LEU A 337 23.74 2.24 2.82
C LEU A 337 23.69 2.67 4.30
N GLN A 338 22.59 2.36 4.98
CA GLN A 338 22.40 2.73 6.37
C GLN A 338 21.62 1.65 7.13
N LEU A 339 22.19 1.19 8.26
CA LEU A 339 21.53 0.31 9.20
C LEU A 339 20.38 1.05 9.89
N GLY A 340 19.18 0.50 9.79
CA GLY A 340 17.95 0.96 10.44
C GLY A 340 17.82 0.48 11.90
N PRO A 341 17.00 1.16 12.71
CA PRO A 341 16.73 0.73 14.10
C PRO A 341 16.03 -0.64 14.16
N ASP A 342 15.40 -1.07 13.08
CA ASP A 342 14.77 -2.38 12.89
C ASP A 342 15.75 -3.49 12.45
N GLN A 343 17.07 -3.22 12.52
CA GLN A 343 18.16 -4.14 12.17
C GLN A 343 18.22 -4.54 10.68
N LYS A 344 17.52 -3.81 9.81
CA LYS A 344 17.63 -3.95 8.35
C LYS A 344 18.59 -2.92 7.78
N ILE A 345 19.17 -3.19 6.62
CA ILE A 345 19.96 -2.18 5.90
C ILE A 345 19.11 -1.57 4.78
N TYR A 346 19.08 -0.24 4.75
CA TYR A 346 18.39 0.55 3.76
C TYR A 346 19.41 1.15 2.80
N GLY A 347 19.08 1.21 1.51
CA GLY A 347 19.95 1.78 0.49
C GLY A 347 19.24 2.83 -0.36
N ALA A 348 19.88 3.98 -0.57
CA ALA A 348 19.31 5.05 -1.37
C ALA A 348 19.41 4.71 -2.86
N LEU A 349 18.26 4.73 -3.56
CA LEU A 349 18.21 4.58 -5.01
C LEU A 349 18.07 5.96 -5.65
N TYR A 350 18.84 6.19 -6.70
CA TYR A 350 18.86 7.45 -7.43
C TYR A 350 18.87 7.20 -8.94
N ALA A 351 18.16 8.03 -9.71
CA ALA A 351 18.42 8.15 -11.15
C ALA A 351 18.35 9.59 -11.57
N ALA A 352 19.42 10.05 -12.22
CA ALA A 352 19.58 11.44 -12.64
C ALA A 352 18.49 11.93 -13.61
N PHE A 353 17.75 11.03 -14.27
CA PHE A 353 16.82 11.40 -15.35
C PHE A 353 15.52 10.56 -15.41
N MET A 354 15.22 9.71 -14.42
CA MET A 354 14.04 8.81 -14.44
C MET A 354 13.38 8.64 -13.07
N ASN A 355 12.13 8.15 -13.08
CA ASN A 355 11.25 7.94 -11.92
C ASN A 355 11.67 6.80 -10.95
N SER A 356 12.94 6.35 -10.93
CA SER A 356 13.37 5.40 -9.89
C SER A 356 13.58 6.16 -8.58
N ASN A 357 12.48 6.31 -7.87
CA ASN A 357 12.40 6.94 -6.57
C ASN A 357 12.32 5.85 -5.52
N GLY A 358 13.19 5.88 -4.52
CA GLY A 358 12.95 5.19 -3.26
C GLY A 358 14.13 4.44 -2.67
N VAL A 359 13.81 3.52 -1.77
CA VAL A 359 14.80 2.91 -0.89
C VAL A 359 14.76 1.41 -1.06
N CYS A 360 15.91 0.79 -1.37
CA CYS A 360 16.04 -0.65 -1.32
C CYS A 360 16.24 -1.14 0.11
N VAL A 361 15.90 -2.39 0.39
CA VAL A 361 16.00 -2.99 1.73
C VAL A 361 16.73 -4.33 1.66
N ILE A 362 17.64 -4.56 2.59
CA ILE A 362 18.22 -5.86 2.91
C ILE A 362 17.54 -6.35 4.18
N ASN A 363 16.67 -7.36 4.05
CA ASN A 363 15.79 -7.79 5.14
C ASN A 363 16.49 -8.61 6.23
N SER A 364 17.53 -9.36 5.86
CA SER A 364 18.27 -10.24 6.79
C SER A 364 19.77 -9.97 6.65
N PRO A 365 20.30 -8.82 7.12
CA PRO A 365 21.66 -8.42 6.75
C PRO A 365 22.77 -9.29 7.33
N ASN A 366 22.50 -10.12 8.33
CA ASN A 366 23.45 -11.11 8.84
C ASN A 366 23.50 -12.39 7.98
N THR A 367 22.58 -12.58 7.04
CA THR A 367 22.51 -13.80 6.22
C THR A 367 23.41 -13.68 4.98
N PRO A 368 24.36 -14.60 4.77
CA PRO A 368 25.21 -14.60 3.58
C PRO A 368 24.43 -14.88 2.29
N GLY A 369 24.92 -14.33 1.18
CA GLY A 369 24.40 -14.57 -0.17
C GLY A 369 23.01 -13.97 -0.40
N LEU A 370 22.29 -14.54 -1.37
CA LEU A 370 20.92 -14.13 -1.72
C LEU A 370 19.92 -14.30 -0.57
N GLY A 371 20.25 -15.09 0.45
CA GLY A 371 19.46 -15.25 1.67
C GLY A 371 19.31 -13.96 2.49
N CYS A 372 20.13 -12.93 2.22
CA CYS A 372 20.02 -11.61 2.85
C CYS A 372 18.68 -10.90 2.51
N GLY A 373 17.94 -11.39 1.52
CA GLY A 373 16.60 -10.90 1.18
C GLY A 373 16.63 -9.46 0.67
N TYR A 374 17.59 -9.14 -0.21
CA TYR A 374 17.64 -7.85 -0.91
C TYR A 374 16.35 -7.62 -1.71
N GLN A 375 15.80 -6.42 -1.62
CA GLN A 375 14.61 -5.98 -2.33
C GLN A 375 14.84 -4.60 -2.93
N PHE A 376 14.79 -4.54 -4.27
CA PHE A 376 14.82 -3.28 -5.01
C PHE A 376 13.55 -2.47 -4.76
N ASN A 377 13.70 -1.18 -4.49
CA ASN A 377 12.62 -0.23 -4.25
C ASN A 377 11.52 -0.74 -3.29
N ALA A 378 11.95 -1.30 -2.17
CA ALA A 378 11.09 -2.03 -1.24
C ALA A 378 10.14 -1.13 -0.45
N VAL A 379 10.49 0.15 -0.27
CA VAL A 379 9.68 1.11 0.48
C VAL A 379 8.82 1.93 -0.49
N ALA A 380 7.50 1.68 -0.47
CA ALA A 380 6.54 2.38 -1.32
C ALA A 380 6.11 3.74 -0.74
N GLY A 381 5.72 4.68 -1.61
CA GLY A 381 5.19 5.99 -1.21
C GLY A 381 6.00 7.20 -1.68
N PHE A 382 7.19 6.97 -2.24
CA PHE A 382 7.99 8.05 -2.83
C PHE A 382 7.41 8.53 -4.16
N SER A 383 7.61 9.82 -4.45
CA SER A 383 7.18 10.49 -5.68
C SER A 383 8.35 11.26 -6.29
N PRO A 384 8.29 11.71 -7.56
CA PRO A 384 9.37 12.50 -8.17
C PRO A 384 9.72 13.80 -7.40
N GLY A 385 8.78 14.33 -6.61
CA GLY A 385 9.01 15.49 -5.74
C GLY A 385 9.51 15.14 -4.33
N HIS A 386 9.28 13.90 -3.89
CA HIS A 386 9.63 13.40 -2.55
C HIS A 386 10.34 12.06 -2.69
N ASN A 387 11.67 12.06 -2.81
CA ASN A 387 12.44 10.85 -3.08
C ASN A 387 13.82 10.84 -2.40
N SER A 388 14.37 9.62 -2.35
CA SER A 388 15.79 9.41 -2.11
C SER A 388 16.64 10.05 -3.20
N GLN A 389 17.80 10.53 -2.80
CA GLN A 389 18.89 10.90 -3.71
C GLN A 389 20.01 9.87 -3.52
N LEU A 390 21.26 10.29 -3.42
CA LEU A 390 22.39 9.40 -3.17
C LEU A 390 22.66 9.17 -1.68
N GLY A 391 22.13 10.00 -0.79
CA GLY A 391 22.40 9.92 0.64
C GLY A 391 21.29 9.36 1.52
N LEU A 392 21.71 8.83 2.68
CA LEU A 392 20.87 8.52 3.83
C LEU A 392 21.50 9.16 5.09
N PRO A 393 20.72 9.36 6.17
CA PRO A 393 21.22 10.05 7.35
C PRO A 393 22.44 9.35 7.95
N ASN A 394 23.50 10.13 8.20
CA ASN A 394 24.66 9.65 8.91
C ASN A 394 24.39 9.64 10.42
N VAL A 395 24.49 8.46 11.03
CA VAL A 395 24.03 8.21 12.40
C VAL A 395 25.23 7.96 13.32
N LEU A 396 25.14 8.46 14.55
CA LEU A 396 26.09 8.15 15.63
C LEU A 396 26.09 6.64 15.92
N VAL A 397 27.23 5.98 15.73
CA VAL A 397 27.43 4.57 16.08
C VAL A 397 27.55 4.46 17.61
N ARG A 398 26.83 3.51 18.22
CA ARG A 398 26.81 3.27 19.67
C ARG A 398 27.29 1.85 19.99
N PRO A 399 28.62 1.61 20.01
CA PRO A 399 29.16 0.32 20.42
C PRO A 399 28.71 -0.08 21.84
N PRO A 400 28.63 -1.38 22.13
CA PRO A 400 28.33 -1.87 23.48
C PRO A 400 29.38 -1.41 24.49
N VAL A 401 29.09 -1.58 25.78
CA VAL A 401 30.08 -1.37 26.85
C VAL A 401 31.25 -2.36 26.63
N PRO A 402 32.52 -1.94 26.79
CA PRO A 402 33.66 -2.85 26.70
C PRO A 402 33.51 -4.05 27.63
N GLY A 403 33.77 -5.25 27.10
CA GLY A 403 33.63 -6.50 27.84
C GLY A 403 32.20 -7.02 27.98
N GLN A 404 31.18 -6.29 27.50
CA GLN A 404 29.83 -6.83 27.35
C GLN A 404 29.67 -7.50 25.98
N LEU A 405 28.92 -8.60 25.96
CA LEU A 405 28.49 -9.25 24.74
C LEU A 405 27.46 -8.37 24.03
N LEU A 406 27.71 -8.06 22.76
CA LEU A 406 26.66 -7.60 21.87
C LEU A 406 25.88 -8.83 21.43
N VAL A 407 24.65 -8.92 21.91
CA VAL A 407 23.75 -9.99 21.51
C VAL A 407 22.58 -9.40 20.75
N ASN A 408 22.49 -9.74 19.47
CA ASN A 408 21.35 -9.42 18.64
C ASN A 408 20.37 -10.58 18.69
N PHE A 409 19.22 -10.35 19.33
CA PHE A 409 18.04 -11.17 19.20
C PHE A 409 17.32 -10.73 17.92
N GLY A 410 17.55 -11.46 16.83
CA GLY A 410 16.87 -11.23 15.56
C GLY A 410 15.54 -11.97 15.51
N LEU A 411 14.49 -11.25 15.12
CA LEU A 411 13.17 -11.78 14.80
C LEU A 411 12.77 -11.22 13.43
N LEU A 412 12.61 -12.11 12.44
CA LEU A 412 12.36 -11.70 11.06
C LEU A 412 11.08 -10.87 10.90
N ARG A 413 10.04 -11.19 11.68
CA ARG A 413 8.77 -10.44 11.76
C ARG A 413 8.21 -10.53 13.17
N SER A 414 7.89 -9.38 13.76
CA SER A 414 7.22 -9.28 15.07
C SER A 414 5.72 -9.61 15.00
N GLU A 415 5.11 -9.49 13.83
CA GLU A 415 3.71 -9.86 13.58
C GLU A 415 3.62 -10.92 12.47
N LEU A 416 2.92 -12.01 12.76
CA LEU A 416 2.77 -13.16 11.86
C LEU A 416 1.33 -13.65 11.84
N CYS A 417 0.93 -14.29 10.75
CA CYS A 417 -0.36 -14.94 10.66
C CYS A 417 -0.34 -16.30 11.35
N LEU A 418 -1.46 -16.69 11.94
CA LEU A 418 -1.64 -18.05 12.43
C LEU A 418 -1.23 -19.08 11.37
N GLY A 419 -0.34 -19.99 11.75
CA GLY A 419 0.21 -21.01 10.86
C GLY A 419 1.49 -20.60 10.10
N GLN A 420 1.94 -19.34 10.17
CA GLN A 420 3.27 -18.97 9.70
C GLN A 420 4.34 -19.31 10.75
N ALA A 421 5.53 -19.68 10.29
CA ALA A 421 6.67 -19.92 11.17
C ALA A 421 7.37 -18.59 11.50
N ALA A 422 7.57 -18.33 12.79
CA ALA A 422 8.50 -17.33 13.28
C ALA A 422 9.93 -17.83 13.09
N VAL A 423 10.81 -16.96 12.60
CA VAL A 423 12.24 -17.26 12.43
C VAL A 423 13.02 -16.34 13.35
N PHE A 424 13.75 -16.96 14.26
CA PHE A 424 14.59 -16.33 15.27
C PHE A 424 16.05 -16.58 14.94
N THR A 425 16.89 -15.57 15.13
CA THR A 425 18.34 -15.67 14.92
C THR A 425 19.06 -15.03 16.09
N ALA A 426 20.06 -15.69 16.64
CA ALA A 426 20.99 -15.10 17.57
C ALA A 426 22.23 -14.64 16.82
N SER A 427 22.76 -13.47 17.16
CA SER A 427 24.13 -13.12 16.80
C SER A 427 24.83 -12.61 18.04
N ILE A 428 25.95 -13.23 18.40
CA ILE A 428 26.71 -12.92 19.60
C ILE A 428 28.06 -12.37 19.15
N TYR A 429 28.46 -11.23 19.71
CA TYR A 429 29.75 -10.63 19.44
C TYR A 429 30.44 -10.10 20.72
N PRO A 430 31.75 -10.33 20.91
CA PRO A 430 32.58 -11.24 20.12
C PRO A 430 31.99 -12.65 20.15
N GLU A 431 32.23 -13.43 19.09
CA GLU A 431 31.82 -14.83 19.08
C GLU A 431 32.42 -15.50 20.32
N ILE A 432 31.58 -16.19 21.08
CA ILE A 432 32.02 -16.97 22.22
C ILE A 432 32.12 -18.41 21.72
N PRO A 433 33.33 -18.97 21.59
CA PRO A 433 33.50 -20.37 21.26
C PRO A 433 32.69 -21.25 22.22
N ASP A 434 31.95 -22.20 21.66
CA ASP A 434 31.14 -23.18 22.40
C ASP A 434 30.00 -22.59 23.27
N ALA A 435 29.59 -21.34 23.04
CA ALA A 435 28.39 -20.82 23.68
C ALA A 435 27.14 -21.60 23.27
N ILE A 436 26.33 -21.98 24.25
CA ILE A 436 25.08 -22.68 24.01
C ILE A 436 23.97 -21.64 23.94
N VAL A 437 23.36 -21.50 22.77
CA VAL A 437 22.17 -20.67 22.56
C VAL A 437 20.93 -21.56 22.65
N THR A 438 20.01 -21.23 23.54
CA THR A 438 18.70 -21.89 23.65
C THR A 438 17.56 -20.88 23.55
N TRP A 439 16.41 -21.36 23.10
CA TRP A 439 15.21 -20.60 22.89
C TRP A 439 14.05 -21.22 23.67
N ASN A 440 13.19 -20.38 24.23
CA ASN A 440 11.88 -20.73 24.74
C ASN A 440 10.86 -19.81 24.09
N PHE A 441 9.94 -20.36 23.29
CA PHE A 441 9.04 -19.57 22.45
C PHE A 441 7.86 -18.95 23.18
N GLY A 442 7.73 -19.20 24.49
CA GLY A 442 6.65 -18.65 25.31
C GLY A 442 5.30 -19.35 25.14
N GLU A 443 5.27 -20.55 24.53
CA GLU A 443 4.07 -21.37 24.29
C GLU A 443 4.17 -22.74 25.01
N PRO A 444 3.96 -22.83 26.34
CA PRO A 444 4.09 -24.09 27.08
C PRO A 444 3.23 -25.24 26.54
N ALA A 445 2.09 -24.93 25.92
CA ALA A 445 1.19 -25.90 25.30
C ALA A 445 1.84 -26.65 24.11
N ALA A 446 2.89 -26.11 23.50
CA ALA A 446 3.64 -26.77 22.44
C ALA A 446 4.57 -27.89 22.95
N GLY A 447 4.69 -28.07 24.28
CA GLY A 447 5.49 -29.14 24.88
C GLY A 447 6.97 -29.05 24.47
N PRO A 448 7.60 -30.14 24.00
CA PRO A 448 9.01 -30.12 23.57
C PRO A 448 9.30 -29.13 22.44
N ALA A 449 8.31 -28.83 21.58
CA ALA A 449 8.45 -27.87 20.49
C ALA A 449 8.49 -26.41 20.98
N ASN A 450 8.17 -26.14 22.26
CA ASN A 450 8.30 -24.80 22.84
C ASN A 450 9.77 -24.36 23.03
N THR A 451 10.73 -25.24 22.79
CA THR A 451 12.15 -24.93 22.96
C THR A 451 12.97 -25.36 21.76
N ALA A 452 14.04 -24.63 21.49
CA ALA A 452 15.03 -24.98 20.47
C ALA A 452 16.44 -24.59 20.93
N ALA A 453 17.45 -25.00 20.18
CA ALA A 453 18.83 -24.62 20.39
C ALA A 453 19.51 -24.22 19.08
N GLY A 454 20.61 -23.49 19.19
CA GLY A 454 21.42 -23.01 18.07
C GLY A 454 21.19 -21.54 17.74
N TYR A 455 22.01 -21.01 16.83
CA TYR A 455 21.99 -19.60 16.43
C TYR A 455 20.82 -19.23 15.51
N THR A 456 20.04 -20.21 15.06
CA THR A 456 18.80 -19.99 14.31
C THR A 456 17.77 -20.98 14.81
N ALA A 457 16.55 -20.52 15.01
CA ALA A 457 15.44 -21.34 15.46
C ALA A 457 14.16 -20.93 14.73
N THR A 458 13.27 -21.89 14.50
CA THR A 458 11.97 -21.65 13.88
C THR A 458 10.86 -22.21 14.75
N HIS A 459 9.76 -21.48 14.91
CA HIS A 459 8.61 -21.94 15.67
C HIS A 459 7.31 -21.57 14.97
N GLN A 460 6.36 -22.51 14.91
CA GLN A 460 5.03 -22.28 14.35
C GLN A 460 4.00 -22.35 15.48
N TYR A 461 3.47 -21.18 15.86
CA TYR A 461 2.51 -21.05 16.95
C TYR A 461 1.15 -21.65 16.57
N ALA A 462 0.55 -22.40 17.51
CA ALA A 462 -0.70 -23.11 17.27
C ALA A 462 -1.96 -22.26 17.54
N ALA A 463 -1.80 -21.17 18.29
CA ALA A 463 -2.88 -20.25 18.63
C ALA A 463 -2.53 -18.79 18.35
N VAL A 464 -3.57 -17.96 18.28
CA VAL A 464 -3.43 -16.51 18.21
C VAL A 464 -3.08 -15.96 19.58
N GLY A 465 -2.23 -14.94 19.62
CA GLY A 465 -1.76 -14.37 20.88
C GLY A 465 -0.45 -13.63 20.73
N THR A 466 0.00 -13.01 21.81
CA THR A 466 1.34 -12.45 21.89
C THR A 466 2.18 -13.33 22.80
N TYR A 467 3.33 -13.75 22.28
CA TYR A 467 4.24 -14.67 22.94
C TYR A 467 5.56 -13.97 23.21
N THR A 468 6.04 -14.05 24.45
CA THR A 468 7.39 -13.60 24.81
C THR A 468 8.35 -14.75 24.57
N THR A 469 9.14 -14.64 23.51
CA THR A 469 10.24 -15.57 23.24
C THR A 469 11.47 -15.14 24.04
N THR A 470 12.04 -16.09 24.75
CA THR A 470 13.25 -15.91 25.55
C THR A 470 14.41 -16.63 24.88
N MET A 471 15.49 -15.92 24.63
CA MET A 471 16.76 -16.47 24.16
C MET A 471 17.75 -16.45 25.31
N THR A 472 18.42 -17.57 25.55
CA THR A 472 19.42 -17.73 26.60
C THR A 472 20.75 -18.07 25.97
N VAL A 473 21.77 -17.28 26.25
CA VAL A 473 23.16 -17.53 25.86
C VAL A 473 23.92 -17.98 27.10
N ARG A 474 24.40 -19.22 27.09
CA ARG A 474 25.22 -19.77 28.16
C ARG A 474 26.68 -19.89 27.71
N GLU A 475 27.55 -19.19 28.43
CA GLU A 475 29.00 -19.29 28.26
C GLU A 475 29.55 -20.58 28.88
N VAL A 476 30.70 -21.03 28.39
CA VAL A 476 31.47 -22.16 28.98
C VAL A 476 31.88 -21.84 30.42
N SER A 477 32.13 -20.56 30.73
CA SER A 477 32.40 -20.04 32.09
C SER A 477 31.25 -20.29 33.08
N GLY A 478 30.06 -20.64 32.58
CA GLY A 478 28.83 -20.83 33.34
C GLY A 478 27.95 -19.59 33.44
N ALA A 479 28.45 -18.42 33.02
CA ALA A 479 27.65 -17.21 32.91
C ALA A 479 26.49 -17.41 31.92
N THR A 480 25.32 -16.87 32.26
CA THR A 480 24.11 -16.99 31.45
C THR A 480 23.53 -15.60 31.22
N HIS A 481 23.26 -15.28 29.95
CA HIS A 481 22.66 -14.02 29.53
C HIS A 481 21.32 -14.30 28.87
N THR A 482 20.29 -13.57 29.30
CA THR A 482 18.91 -13.81 28.85
C THR A 482 18.36 -12.57 28.15
N TYR A 483 17.75 -12.79 26.99
CA TYR A 483 17.18 -11.76 26.14
C TYR A 483 15.75 -12.14 25.80
N THR A 484 14.87 -11.16 25.62
CA THR A 484 13.46 -11.41 25.31
C THR A 484 12.97 -10.56 24.15
N GLN A 485 12.09 -11.12 23.35
CA GLN A 485 11.36 -10.41 22.31
C GLN A 485 9.93 -10.94 22.20
N THR A 486 9.00 -10.07 21.84
CA THR A 486 7.59 -10.44 21.65
C THR A 486 7.31 -10.73 20.18
N VAL A 487 6.58 -11.80 19.92
CA VAL A 487 5.97 -12.10 18.62
C VAL A 487 4.46 -12.18 18.77
N THR A 488 3.73 -11.50 17.89
CA THR A 488 2.27 -11.46 17.89
C THR A 488 1.74 -12.26 16.72
N ILE A 489 0.90 -13.25 17.03
CA ILE A 489 0.26 -14.15 16.08
C ILE A 489 -1.18 -13.69 15.87
N LEU A 490 -1.43 -13.13 14.70
CA LEU A 490 -2.69 -12.52 14.32
C LEU A 490 -3.67 -13.56 13.77
N PRO A 491 -4.97 -13.44 14.08
CA PRO A 491 -6.00 -14.24 13.43
C PRO A 491 -6.16 -13.83 11.96
N TYR A 492 -6.67 -14.74 11.14
CA TYR A 492 -7.16 -14.38 9.82
C TYR A 492 -8.40 -13.47 9.93
N THR A 493 -8.54 -12.57 8.96
CA THR A 493 -9.78 -11.84 8.76
C THR A 493 -10.90 -12.82 8.40
N GLN A 494 -12.07 -12.67 9.02
CA GLN A 494 -13.26 -13.40 8.59
C GLN A 494 -13.93 -12.59 7.48
N ALA A 495 -13.71 -12.99 6.24
CA ALA A 495 -14.32 -12.38 5.08
C ALA A 495 -14.79 -13.46 4.11
N ARG A 496 -16.00 -13.28 3.59
CA ARG A 496 -16.62 -14.09 2.56
C ARG A 496 -17.24 -13.18 1.52
N LEU A 497 -17.02 -13.51 0.26
CA LEU A 497 -17.62 -12.81 -0.85
C LEU A 497 -19.04 -13.32 -1.06
N SER A 498 -19.98 -12.40 -1.08
CA SER A 498 -21.41 -12.68 -1.23
C SER A 498 -21.99 -11.86 -2.36
N VAL A 499 -23.06 -12.39 -2.97
CA VAL A 499 -23.81 -11.76 -4.06
C VAL A 499 -25.20 -11.45 -3.52
N GLU A 500 -25.70 -10.23 -3.72
CA GLU A 500 -27.01 -9.82 -3.17
C GLU A 500 -28.22 -10.41 -3.91
N SER A 501 -28.05 -11.05 -5.08
CA SER A 501 -29.15 -11.56 -5.91
C SER A 501 -29.06 -13.06 -6.17
N ALA A 502 -30.23 -13.72 -6.20
CA ALA A 502 -30.38 -15.15 -6.50
C ALA A 502 -30.34 -15.47 -8.02
N ALA A 503 -30.66 -14.49 -8.88
CA ALA A 503 -30.61 -14.64 -10.34
C ALA A 503 -29.90 -13.44 -10.97
N LEU A 504 -28.91 -13.73 -11.83
CA LEU A 504 -28.12 -12.73 -12.54
C LEU A 504 -28.50 -12.79 -14.01
N CYS A 505 -29.17 -11.76 -14.52
CA CYS A 505 -29.61 -11.69 -15.91
C CYS A 505 -28.69 -10.76 -16.70
N SER A 506 -28.40 -11.08 -17.95
CA SER A 506 -27.49 -10.29 -18.77
C SER A 506 -27.96 -8.84 -18.87
N GLY A 507 -27.06 -7.88 -18.63
CA GLY A 507 -27.39 -6.46 -18.61
C GLY A 507 -27.86 -5.90 -17.25
N THR A 508 -28.11 -6.74 -16.24
CA THR A 508 -28.31 -6.26 -14.86
C THR A 508 -27.00 -6.33 -14.08
N PRO A 509 -26.59 -5.29 -13.33
CA PRO A 509 -25.39 -5.36 -12.50
C PRO A 509 -25.62 -6.22 -11.25
N ALA A 510 -24.61 -7.02 -10.87
CA ALA A 510 -24.55 -7.72 -9.59
C ALA A 510 -23.63 -6.96 -8.63
N VAL A 511 -24.13 -6.66 -7.43
CA VAL A 511 -23.31 -6.07 -6.37
C VAL A 511 -22.71 -7.18 -5.52
N LEU A 512 -21.38 -7.20 -5.47
CA LEU A 512 -20.59 -8.08 -4.64
C LEU A 512 -20.23 -7.37 -3.34
N ARG A 513 -20.47 -8.05 -2.21
CA ARG A 513 -20.18 -7.54 -0.87
C ARG A 513 -19.41 -8.54 -0.06
N VAL A 514 -18.55 -8.02 0.81
CA VAL A 514 -17.84 -8.82 1.81
C VAL A 514 -18.70 -8.95 3.06
N THR A 515 -18.90 -10.19 3.51
CA THR A 515 -19.62 -10.54 4.74
C THR A 515 -18.72 -11.38 5.67
N PRO A 516 -18.86 -11.27 7.01
CA PRO A 516 -19.65 -10.27 7.72
C PRO A 516 -19.11 -8.84 7.51
N VAL A 517 -19.79 -7.84 8.05
CA VAL A 517 -19.33 -6.44 8.01
C VAL A 517 -17.95 -6.36 8.67
N GLN A 518 -17.01 -5.75 7.96
CA GLN A 518 -15.62 -5.66 8.39
C GLN A 518 -15.41 -4.50 9.38
N PRO A 519 -14.45 -4.59 10.30
CA PRO A 519 -14.15 -3.52 11.25
C PRO A 519 -13.67 -2.24 10.53
N LEU A 520 -13.81 -1.09 11.20
CA LEU A 520 -13.30 0.18 10.71
C LEU A 520 -11.78 0.11 10.43
N GLY A 521 -11.34 0.78 9.36
CA GLY A 521 -9.94 0.73 8.90
C GLY A 521 -9.61 -0.45 7.99
N THR A 522 -10.58 -1.33 7.67
CA THR A 522 -10.39 -2.41 6.70
C THR A 522 -10.21 -1.85 5.29
N THR A 523 -9.24 -2.40 4.56
CA THR A 523 -8.99 -2.10 3.15
C THR A 523 -9.35 -3.29 2.26
N PHE A 524 -9.72 -3.00 1.03
CA PHE A 524 -10.13 -3.98 0.03
C PHE A 524 -9.25 -3.82 -1.20
N ARG A 525 -8.96 -4.93 -1.89
CA ARG A 525 -8.34 -4.92 -3.21
C ARG A 525 -9.00 -5.98 -4.09
N TRP A 526 -9.68 -5.53 -5.13
CA TRP A 526 -10.37 -6.39 -6.09
C TRP A 526 -9.44 -6.84 -7.21
N GLN A 527 -9.93 -7.78 -8.03
CA GLN A 527 -9.18 -8.34 -9.15
C GLN A 527 -8.70 -7.32 -10.19
N ASP A 528 -9.34 -6.15 -10.27
CA ASP A 528 -8.99 -5.05 -11.18
C ASP A 528 -8.10 -3.98 -10.52
N GLY A 529 -7.73 -4.17 -9.25
CA GLY A 529 -6.96 -3.21 -8.46
C GLY A 529 -7.79 -2.13 -7.76
N SER A 530 -9.10 -2.10 -7.96
CA SER A 530 -9.99 -1.17 -7.24
C SER A 530 -10.04 -1.50 -5.74
N THR A 531 -10.40 -0.50 -4.92
CA THR A 531 -10.32 -0.58 -3.44
C THR A 531 -11.62 -0.25 -2.71
N ALA A 532 -12.73 -0.10 -3.44
CA ALA A 532 -14.03 0.15 -2.85
C ALA A 532 -14.50 -1.04 -1.99
N ALA A 533 -15.34 -0.80 -0.98
CA ALA A 533 -15.87 -1.86 -0.11
C ALA A 533 -16.84 -2.83 -0.82
N GLN A 534 -17.27 -2.48 -2.04
CA GLN A 534 -18.19 -3.25 -2.88
C GLN A 534 -17.68 -3.23 -4.31
N TYR A 535 -18.08 -4.23 -5.08
CA TYR A 535 -17.75 -4.34 -6.49
C TYR A 535 -18.99 -4.59 -7.32
N THR A 536 -19.11 -3.90 -8.46
CA THR A 536 -20.24 -4.09 -9.37
C THR A 536 -19.79 -4.92 -10.58
N ALA A 537 -20.30 -6.14 -10.68
CA ALA A 537 -20.03 -7.05 -11.79
C ALA A 537 -21.15 -6.97 -12.84
N THR A 538 -20.78 -6.95 -14.12
CA THR A 538 -21.73 -6.88 -15.26
C THR A 538 -21.53 -8.02 -16.26
N ARG A 539 -20.57 -8.91 -16.01
CA ARG A 539 -20.20 -10.02 -16.91
C ARG A 539 -19.95 -11.29 -16.12
N SER A 540 -20.19 -12.44 -16.76
CA SER A 540 -19.84 -13.74 -16.19
C SER A 540 -18.33 -13.86 -16.02
N GLY A 541 -17.90 -14.51 -14.94
CA GLY A 541 -16.48 -14.66 -14.64
C GLY A 541 -16.21 -14.90 -13.16
N ARG A 542 -14.92 -15.13 -12.84
CA ARG A 542 -14.44 -15.26 -11.48
C ARG A 542 -14.05 -13.89 -10.93
N TYR A 543 -14.66 -13.52 -9.81
CA TYR A 543 -14.37 -12.29 -9.07
C TYR A 543 -13.71 -12.65 -7.75
N TRP A 544 -12.75 -11.84 -7.31
CA TRP A 544 -12.06 -12.06 -6.05
C TRP A 544 -11.70 -10.75 -5.37
N VAL A 545 -11.66 -10.79 -4.04
CA VAL A 545 -11.25 -9.66 -3.20
C VAL A 545 -10.25 -10.12 -2.17
N GLU A 546 -9.19 -9.34 -2.00
CA GLU A 546 -8.30 -9.41 -0.85
C GLU A 546 -8.77 -8.41 0.19
N VAL A 547 -8.99 -8.88 1.42
CA VAL A 547 -9.50 -8.08 2.54
C VAL A 547 -8.45 -8.03 3.63
N THR A 548 -8.07 -6.81 4.02
CA THR A 548 -7.04 -6.57 5.03
C THR A 548 -7.62 -5.71 6.14
N ALA A 549 -7.91 -6.33 7.28
CA ALA A 549 -8.42 -5.65 8.47
C ALA A 549 -7.26 -5.34 9.46
N PRO A 550 -7.35 -4.25 10.25
CA PRO A 550 -6.35 -3.93 11.26
C PRO A 550 -6.14 -5.08 12.25
N GLN A 551 -4.88 -5.36 12.61
CA GLN A 551 -4.51 -6.40 13.57
C GLN A 551 -5.05 -7.80 13.19
N ARG A 552 -5.18 -8.05 11.88
CA ARG A 552 -5.61 -9.33 11.31
C ARG A 552 -4.84 -9.60 10.03
N CYS A 553 -4.73 -10.87 9.71
CA CYS A 553 -4.09 -11.26 8.47
C CYS A 553 -5.00 -11.08 7.25
N PRO A 554 -4.41 -10.72 6.10
CA PRO A 554 -5.14 -10.59 4.86
C PRO A 554 -5.71 -11.95 4.44
N ILE A 555 -6.89 -11.93 3.84
CA ILE A 555 -7.52 -13.13 3.27
C ILE A 555 -8.04 -12.81 1.87
N ARG A 556 -8.05 -13.82 1.00
CA ARG A 556 -8.73 -13.76 -0.29
C ARG A 556 -9.95 -14.65 -0.28
N ASP A 557 -11.02 -14.16 -0.89
CA ASP A 557 -12.16 -14.97 -1.25
C ASP A 557 -12.58 -14.71 -2.69
N SER A 558 -13.23 -15.70 -3.31
CA SER A 558 -13.64 -15.62 -4.71
C SER A 558 -15.02 -16.21 -4.94
N VAL A 559 -15.76 -15.64 -5.88
CA VAL A 559 -17.06 -16.13 -6.35
C VAL A 559 -17.05 -16.23 -7.87
N ASN A 560 -17.74 -17.24 -8.41
CA ASN A 560 -18.00 -17.35 -9.84
C ASN A 560 -19.41 -16.85 -10.13
N LEU A 561 -19.53 -15.86 -11.02
CA LEU A 561 -20.81 -15.34 -11.47
C LEU A 561 -21.14 -15.85 -12.87
N SER A 562 -22.40 -16.24 -13.07
CA SER A 562 -22.95 -16.59 -14.37
C SER A 562 -24.18 -15.73 -14.64
N PHE A 563 -24.06 -14.81 -15.59
CA PHE A 563 -25.18 -13.99 -16.08
C PHE A 563 -25.92 -14.76 -17.18
N LEU A 564 -27.19 -15.03 -16.93
CA LEU A 564 -28.09 -15.77 -17.80
C LEU A 564 -28.66 -14.87 -18.89
N PRO A 565 -28.85 -15.36 -20.12
CA PRO A 565 -29.46 -14.56 -21.18
C PRO A 565 -30.91 -14.20 -20.82
N ILE A 566 -31.31 -12.96 -21.12
CA ILE A 566 -32.71 -12.55 -21.06
C ILE A 566 -33.45 -13.18 -22.25
N PRO A 567 -34.67 -13.74 -22.07
CA PRO A 567 -35.48 -14.23 -23.18
C PRO A 567 -35.74 -13.15 -24.23
N SER A 568 -35.60 -13.49 -25.52
CA SER A 568 -35.94 -12.59 -26.63
C SER A 568 -37.37 -12.92 -27.09
N VAL A 569 -38.36 -12.23 -26.54
CA VAL A 569 -39.78 -12.54 -26.80
C VAL A 569 -40.42 -11.53 -27.74
N SER A 570 -41.22 -12.03 -28.68
CA SER A 570 -42.03 -11.22 -29.60
C SER A 570 -43.45 -11.77 -29.73
N LEU A 571 -44.42 -10.86 -29.83
CA LEU A 571 -45.82 -11.16 -30.17
C LEU A 571 -46.13 -10.95 -31.67
N GLY A 572 -45.10 -10.66 -32.48
CA GLY A 572 -45.25 -10.31 -33.89
C GLY A 572 -45.57 -8.82 -34.11
N PRO A 573 -45.78 -8.40 -35.38
CA PRO A 573 -46.18 -7.04 -35.70
C PRO A 573 -47.61 -6.74 -35.26
N ASP A 574 -47.94 -5.44 -35.16
CA ASP A 574 -49.31 -4.98 -34.97
C ASP A 574 -50.25 -5.53 -36.05
N GLN A 575 -51.47 -5.89 -35.66
CA GLN A 575 -52.43 -6.54 -36.55
C GLN A 575 -53.76 -5.79 -36.59
N THR A 576 -54.45 -5.90 -37.73
CA THR A 576 -55.84 -5.46 -37.87
C THR A 576 -56.77 -6.66 -37.80
N ILE A 577 -57.85 -6.54 -37.02
CA ILE A 577 -58.89 -7.56 -36.85
C ILE A 577 -60.24 -7.02 -37.32
N CYS A 578 -61.14 -7.90 -37.73
CA CYS A 578 -62.52 -7.56 -38.04
C CYS A 578 -63.45 -7.81 -36.86
N ALA A 579 -64.66 -7.25 -36.93
CA ALA A 579 -65.71 -7.55 -35.95
C ALA A 579 -65.95 -9.06 -35.87
N ASP A 580 -66.07 -9.58 -34.65
CA ASP A 580 -66.23 -11.00 -34.32
C ASP A 580 -65.02 -11.91 -34.69
N GLN A 581 -63.91 -11.37 -35.20
CA GLN A 581 -62.68 -12.12 -35.44
C GLN A 581 -61.88 -12.29 -34.14
N GLN A 582 -61.34 -13.50 -33.93
CA GLN A 582 -60.43 -13.78 -32.83
C GLN A 582 -59.00 -13.93 -33.34
N VAL A 583 -58.03 -13.39 -32.60
CA VAL A 583 -56.60 -13.57 -32.87
C VAL A 583 -55.97 -14.30 -31.69
N VAL A 584 -55.30 -15.41 -31.97
CA VAL A 584 -54.51 -16.13 -30.98
C VAL A 584 -53.10 -15.55 -30.98
N LEU A 585 -52.74 -14.85 -29.91
CA LEU A 585 -51.41 -14.32 -29.66
C LEU A 585 -50.57 -15.39 -28.96
N ALA A 586 -49.52 -15.85 -29.63
CA ALA A 586 -48.57 -16.81 -29.08
C ALA A 586 -47.16 -16.18 -29.08
N PRO A 587 -46.54 -15.96 -27.91
CA PRO A 587 -45.18 -15.43 -27.84
C PRO A 587 -44.19 -16.38 -28.52
N THR A 588 -43.22 -15.81 -29.24
CA THR A 588 -42.15 -16.54 -29.94
C THR A 588 -40.77 -16.07 -29.49
N GLY A 589 -39.76 -16.94 -29.64
CA GLY A 589 -38.35 -16.64 -29.32
C GLY A 589 -37.92 -16.95 -27.87
N GLN A 590 -38.84 -17.38 -27.01
CA GLN A 590 -38.58 -17.77 -25.62
C GLN A 590 -37.90 -19.14 -25.49
N PRO A 591 -37.05 -19.36 -24.47
CA PRO A 591 -36.51 -20.67 -24.12
C PRO A 591 -37.59 -21.69 -23.74
N LEU A 592 -37.30 -22.98 -23.96
CA LEU A 592 -38.17 -24.08 -23.52
C LEU A 592 -38.37 -24.07 -22.00
N GLY A 593 -39.61 -24.31 -21.56
CA GLY A 593 -39.98 -24.31 -20.13
C GLY A 593 -40.19 -22.94 -19.50
N SER A 594 -40.30 -21.87 -20.31
CA SER A 594 -40.67 -20.54 -19.83
C SER A 594 -42.12 -20.47 -19.34
N THR A 595 -42.40 -19.60 -18.38
CA THR A 595 -43.74 -19.30 -17.87
C THR A 595 -44.23 -17.94 -18.39
N TYR A 596 -45.54 -17.75 -18.43
CA TYR A 596 -46.20 -16.60 -19.04
C TYR A 596 -47.07 -15.88 -18.01
N ARG A 597 -47.16 -14.56 -18.14
CA ARG A 597 -48.16 -13.75 -17.44
C ARG A 597 -48.66 -12.65 -18.38
N TRP A 598 -49.92 -12.75 -18.76
CA TRP A 598 -50.59 -11.77 -19.62
C TRP A 598 -51.11 -10.58 -18.81
N GLN A 599 -51.53 -9.54 -19.53
CA GLN A 599 -52.06 -8.29 -18.95
C GLN A 599 -53.30 -8.49 -18.06
N ASP A 600 -54.05 -9.58 -18.25
CA ASP A 600 -55.21 -9.94 -17.43
C ASP A 600 -54.85 -10.84 -16.22
N GLY A 601 -53.56 -11.19 -16.08
CA GLY A 601 -53.06 -12.09 -15.05
C GLY A 601 -53.10 -13.58 -15.41
N SER A 602 -53.63 -13.95 -16.58
CA SER A 602 -53.61 -15.33 -17.06
C SER A 602 -52.19 -15.81 -17.38
N THR A 603 -51.97 -17.13 -17.34
CA THR A 603 -50.63 -17.75 -17.46
C THR A 603 -50.52 -18.78 -18.58
N ALA A 604 -51.54 -18.86 -19.43
CA ALA A 604 -51.54 -19.76 -20.59
C ALA A 604 -50.43 -19.36 -21.60
N PRO A 605 -49.89 -20.31 -22.37
CA PRO A 605 -48.84 -20.03 -23.37
C PRO A 605 -49.33 -19.23 -24.59
N SER A 606 -50.63 -18.96 -24.67
CA SER A 606 -51.26 -18.16 -25.70
C SER A 606 -52.44 -17.39 -25.13
N PHE A 607 -52.79 -16.28 -25.76
CA PHE A 607 -53.91 -15.43 -25.38
C PHE A 607 -54.82 -15.18 -26.58
N THR A 608 -56.13 -15.42 -26.42
CA THR A 608 -57.11 -15.15 -27.47
C THR A 608 -57.67 -13.75 -27.31
N ALA A 609 -57.28 -12.85 -28.19
CA ALA A 609 -57.81 -11.50 -28.26
C ALA A 609 -59.09 -11.47 -29.12
N THR A 610 -60.14 -10.87 -28.58
CA THR A 610 -61.47 -10.75 -29.21
C THR A 610 -61.86 -9.29 -29.50
N ALA A 611 -61.00 -8.34 -29.15
CA ALA A 611 -61.23 -6.92 -29.29
C ALA A 611 -59.92 -6.20 -29.65
N PRO A 612 -59.97 -5.00 -30.26
CA PRO A 612 -58.80 -4.16 -30.43
C PRO A 612 -58.27 -3.70 -29.06
N GLY A 613 -56.95 -3.50 -28.97
CA GLY A 613 -56.29 -3.13 -27.73
C GLY A 613 -54.80 -3.43 -27.76
N THR A 614 -54.09 -2.96 -26.72
CA THR A 614 -52.70 -3.32 -26.48
C THR A 614 -52.66 -4.59 -25.63
N TYR A 615 -52.01 -5.63 -26.14
CA TYR A 615 -51.82 -6.90 -25.45
C TYR A 615 -50.36 -7.04 -25.06
N ALA A 616 -50.10 -7.44 -23.82
CA ALA A 616 -48.74 -7.55 -23.30
C ALA A 616 -48.56 -8.84 -22.51
N VAL A 617 -47.39 -9.46 -22.68
CA VAL A 617 -47.00 -10.68 -21.99
C VAL A 617 -45.64 -10.50 -21.34
N THR A 618 -45.54 -10.88 -20.08
CA THR A 618 -44.26 -11.08 -19.40
C THR A 618 -43.92 -12.56 -19.46
N VAL A 619 -42.75 -12.87 -20.01
CA VAL A 619 -42.24 -14.24 -20.11
C VAL A 619 -41.03 -14.39 -19.23
N THR A 620 -41.05 -15.40 -18.36
CA THR A 620 -39.97 -15.70 -17.42
C THR A 620 -39.36 -17.06 -17.77
N SER A 621 -38.05 -17.10 -18.02
CA SER A 621 -37.34 -18.36 -18.27
C SER A 621 -37.35 -19.26 -17.04
N ARG A 622 -37.04 -20.56 -17.23
CA ARG A 622 -36.87 -21.52 -16.14
C ARG A 622 -35.83 -21.04 -15.11
N ASP A 623 -34.81 -20.31 -15.56
CA ASP A 623 -33.71 -19.82 -14.72
C ASP A 623 -34.00 -18.44 -14.08
N GLY A 624 -35.23 -17.91 -14.25
CA GLY A 624 -35.74 -16.74 -13.52
C GLY A 624 -35.60 -15.39 -14.22
N CYS A 625 -35.01 -15.32 -15.41
CA CYS A 625 -34.90 -14.06 -16.17
C CYS A 625 -36.17 -13.77 -16.96
N SER A 626 -36.65 -12.52 -16.91
CA SER A 626 -37.91 -12.13 -17.55
C SER A 626 -37.73 -11.03 -18.60
N SER A 627 -38.64 -11.03 -19.58
CA SER A 627 -38.77 -10.00 -20.62
C SER A 627 -40.25 -9.73 -20.90
N GLN A 628 -40.57 -8.57 -21.46
CA GLN A 628 -41.93 -8.20 -21.84
C GLN A 628 -42.02 -7.99 -23.36
N ALA A 629 -43.10 -8.47 -23.95
CA ALA A 629 -43.48 -8.19 -25.34
C ALA A 629 -44.89 -7.60 -25.39
N GLN A 630 -45.14 -6.74 -26.37
CA GLN A 630 -46.45 -6.13 -26.61
C GLN A 630 -46.81 -6.12 -28.10
N VAL A 631 -48.11 -6.12 -28.39
CA VAL A 631 -48.66 -5.97 -29.75
C VAL A 631 -49.94 -5.14 -29.69
N GLN A 632 -50.18 -4.31 -30.69
CA GLN A 632 -51.42 -3.57 -30.85
C GLN A 632 -52.34 -4.26 -31.85
N LEU A 633 -53.58 -4.52 -31.43
CA LEU A 633 -54.68 -4.89 -32.32
C LEU A 633 -55.56 -3.67 -32.61
N ARG A 634 -55.96 -3.49 -33.88
CA ARG A 634 -56.83 -2.40 -34.36
C ARG A 634 -57.95 -2.97 -35.21
N PHE A 635 -59.07 -2.26 -35.36
CA PHE A 635 -60.05 -2.64 -36.37
C PHE A 635 -59.54 -2.31 -37.78
N GLY A 636 -59.71 -3.26 -38.71
CA GLY A 636 -59.35 -3.06 -40.11
C GLY A 636 -60.42 -2.30 -40.89
N ASP A 637 -60.02 -1.37 -41.76
CA ASP A 637 -60.93 -0.59 -42.60
C ASP A 637 -61.53 -1.37 -43.79
N ASP A 638 -60.89 -2.50 -44.16
CA ASP A 638 -61.19 -3.37 -45.31
C ASP A 638 -61.96 -4.65 -44.94
N CYS A 639 -62.57 -4.69 -43.75
CA CYS A 639 -63.35 -5.85 -43.33
C CYS A 639 -64.51 -6.15 -44.29
N PRO A 640 -64.78 -7.44 -44.60
CA PRO A 640 -65.88 -7.81 -45.48
C PRO A 640 -67.21 -7.35 -44.88
N LEU A 641 -67.80 -6.36 -45.52
CA LEU A 641 -69.03 -5.70 -45.09
C LEU A 641 -70.24 -6.48 -45.59
N LEU A 642 -71.08 -6.97 -44.68
CA LEU A 642 -72.38 -7.56 -45.01
C LEU A 642 -73.47 -6.75 -44.29
N ILE A 643 -74.04 -5.78 -45.01
CA ILE A 643 -75.25 -5.10 -44.56
C ILE A 643 -76.44 -5.77 -45.27
N PRO A 644 -77.33 -6.47 -44.54
CA PRO A 644 -78.45 -7.16 -45.16
C PRO A 644 -79.43 -6.15 -45.78
N ASN A 645 -79.88 -6.39 -47.00
CA ASN A 645 -80.86 -5.50 -47.64
C ASN A 645 -82.32 -5.91 -47.34
N VAL A 646 -82.55 -6.93 -46.51
CA VAL A 646 -83.88 -7.41 -46.14
C VAL A 646 -83.92 -7.73 -44.65
N ILE A 647 -84.98 -7.30 -43.98
CA ILE A 647 -85.38 -7.79 -42.65
C ILE A 647 -86.80 -8.34 -42.72
N THR A 648 -87.08 -9.39 -41.95
CA THR A 648 -88.41 -10.04 -41.87
C THR A 648 -88.92 -10.06 -40.44
N PRO A 649 -89.41 -8.93 -39.90
CA PRO A 649 -89.85 -8.86 -38.50
C PRO A 649 -91.22 -9.55 -38.32
N ASN A 650 -91.22 -10.88 -38.21
CA ASN A 650 -92.41 -11.74 -38.13
C ASN A 650 -92.45 -12.59 -36.83
N GLY A 651 -91.44 -12.48 -35.97
CA GLY A 651 -91.36 -13.20 -34.70
C GLY A 651 -90.87 -14.65 -34.82
N ASP A 652 -90.35 -15.07 -35.98
CA ASP A 652 -89.78 -16.41 -36.20
C ASP A 652 -88.31 -16.54 -35.78
N THR A 653 -87.72 -15.44 -35.28
CA THR A 653 -86.33 -15.26 -34.81
C THR A 653 -85.28 -15.07 -35.91
N ASN A 654 -85.64 -15.14 -37.20
CA ASN A 654 -84.74 -14.93 -38.32
C ASN A 654 -84.94 -13.54 -38.94
N ASN A 655 -83.84 -12.80 -39.13
CA ASN A 655 -83.82 -11.46 -39.74
C ASN A 655 -84.80 -10.45 -39.10
N GLU A 656 -85.07 -10.57 -37.80
CA GLU A 656 -86.01 -9.70 -37.06
C GLU A 656 -85.55 -8.25 -36.98
N THR A 657 -84.23 -8.03 -36.93
CA THR A 657 -83.62 -6.71 -36.77
C THR A 657 -82.56 -6.45 -37.82
N PHE A 658 -82.37 -5.18 -38.14
CA PHE A 658 -81.34 -4.72 -39.06
C PHE A 658 -79.96 -4.72 -38.37
N ARG A 659 -79.31 -5.87 -38.34
CA ARG A 659 -77.98 -6.04 -37.75
C ARG A 659 -76.88 -5.67 -38.76
N LEU A 660 -75.95 -4.80 -38.35
CA LEU A 660 -74.75 -4.51 -39.14
C LEU A 660 -73.70 -5.59 -38.88
N VAL A 661 -73.17 -6.22 -39.94
CA VAL A 661 -72.12 -7.25 -39.84
C VAL A 661 -70.88 -6.78 -40.60
N GLY A 662 -69.71 -6.97 -39.99
CA GLY A 662 -68.42 -6.57 -40.56
C GLY A 662 -68.00 -5.12 -40.28
N LEU A 663 -68.76 -4.39 -39.45
CA LEU A 663 -68.42 -3.05 -38.97
C LEU A 663 -68.07 -3.08 -37.48
N GLU A 664 -67.19 -2.19 -37.04
CA GLU A 664 -66.90 -1.98 -35.62
C GLU A 664 -68.21 -1.71 -34.84
N PRO A 665 -68.53 -2.48 -33.78
CA PRO A 665 -69.80 -2.35 -33.08
C PRO A 665 -69.87 -1.03 -32.28
N ASN A 666 -71.07 -0.45 -32.17
CA ASN A 666 -71.36 0.72 -31.32
C ASN A 666 -70.57 2.01 -31.64
N VAL A 667 -69.99 2.12 -32.84
CA VAL A 667 -69.31 3.37 -33.32
C VAL A 667 -69.94 3.96 -34.57
N TRP A 668 -71.07 3.42 -35.02
CA TRP A 668 -71.80 3.91 -36.20
C TRP A 668 -73.15 4.45 -35.79
N ASP A 669 -73.45 5.71 -36.14
CA ASP A 669 -74.77 6.29 -36.01
C ASP A 669 -75.63 5.89 -37.22
N ILE A 670 -76.89 5.52 -37.02
CA ILE A 670 -77.82 5.20 -38.10
C ILE A 670 -78.92 6.25 -38.21
N GLN A 671 -79.32 6.53 -39.44
CA GLN A 671 -80.57 7.21 -39.78
C GLN A 671 -81.28 6.42 -40.87
N VAL A 672 -82.58 6.20 -40.73
CA VAL A 672 -83.40 5.46 -41.70
C VAL A 672 -84.54 6.34 -42.19
N TYR A 673 -84.79 6.31 -43.49
CA TYR A 673 -85.73 7.17 -44.21
C TYR A 673 -86.72 6.32 -45.01
N ASN A 674 -87.97 6.76 -45.11
CA ASN A 674 -88.95 6.16 -46.03
C ASN A 674 -88.73 6.63 -47.48
N ARG A 675 -89.51 6.08 -48.43
CA ARG A 675 -89.41 6.43 -49.87
C ARG A 675 -89.63 7.90 -50.22
N TRP A 676 -90.21 8.69 -49.30
CA TRP A 676 -90.46 10.12 -49.48
C TRP A 676 -89.37 10.99 -48.85
N GLY A 677 -88.29 10.39 -48.32
CA GLY A 677 -87.20 11.11 -47.66
C GLY A 677 -87.51 11.54 -46.22
N LYS A 678 -88.64 11.10 -45.64
CA LYS A 678 -88.94 11.35 -44.22
C LYS A 678 -88.15 10.38 -43.35
N ARG A 679 -87.38 10.91 -42.38
CA ARG A 679 -86.68 10.10 -41.37
C ARG A 679 -87.71 9.38 -40.49
N VAL A 680 -87.58 8.07 -40.38
CA VAL A 680 -88.47 7.19 -39.61
C VAL A 680 -87.77 6.53 -38.43
N TYR A 681 -86.44 6.51 -38.42
CA TYR A 681 -85.63 6.00 -37.30
C TYR A 681 -84.27 6.68 -37.26
N GLU A 682 -83.73 6.85 -36.07
CA GLU A 682 -82.34 7.25 -35.84
C GLU A 682 -81.83 6.69 -34.51
N GLN A 683 -80.55 6.34 -34.48
CA GLN A 683 -79.87 5.94 -33.25
C GLN A 683 -78.37 6.24 -33.37
N ALA A 684 -77.84 7.00 -32.41
CA ALA A 684 -76.39 7.14 -32.25
C ALA A 684 -75.80 5.84 -31.69
N GLN A 685 -74.60 5.46 -32.11
CA GLN A 685 -73.95 4.20 -31.72
C GLN A 685 -74.89 3.00 -31.88
N TYR A 686 -75.39 2.84 -33.10
CA TYR A 686 -76.41 1.89 -33.48
C TYR A 686 -76.10 0.47 -32.99
N SER A 687 -77.06 -0.10 -32.25
CA SER A 687 -76.92 -1.39 -31.58
C SER A 687 -77.36 -2.59 -32.42
N GLY A 688 -77.77 -2.37 -33.68
CA GLY A 688 -78.22 -3.43 -34.59
C GLY A 688 -79.64 -3.95 -34.30
N GLN A 689 -80.47 -3.19 -33.58
CA GLN A 689 -81.76 -3.65 -33.05
C GLN A 689 -83.01 -3.05 -33.73
N TRP A 690 -82.87 -2.35 -34.86
CA TRP A 690 -84.03 -1.77 -35.53
C TRP A 690 -84.88 -2.86 -36.19
N ALA A 691 -86.11 -3.06 -35.69
CA ALA A 691 -87.10 -4.05 -36.16
C ALA A 691 -88.22 -3.44 -37.03
N ALA A 692 -88.06 -2.18 -37.46
CA ALA A 692 -89.08 -1.43 -38.19
C ALA A 692 -90.49 -1.40 -37.53
N THR A 693 -90.56 -1.42 -36.19
CA THR A 693 -91.81 -1.45 -35.44
C THR A 693 -92.74 -0.29 -35.80
N GLY A 694 -93.99 -0.58 -36.16
CA GLY A 694 -94.99 0.43 -36.52
C GLY A 694 -94.81 1.06 -37.90
N LEU A 695 -93.89 0.55 -38.73
CA LEU A 695 -93.67 0.99 -40.11
C LEU A 695 -94.26 -0.04 -41.09
N PRO A 696 -94.90 0.38 -42.20
CA PRO A 696 -95.44 -0.55 -43.19
C PRO A 696 -94.33 -1.32 -43.93
N ASP A 697 -94.71 -2.39 -44.63
CA ASP A 697 -93.78 -3.13 -45.48
C ASP A 697 -93.30 -2.27 -46.65
N GLY A 698 -92.06 -2.52 -47.08
CA GLY A 698 -91.43 -1.87 -48.23
C GLY A 698 -90.01 -1.41 -47.98
N VAL A 699 -89.45 -0.69 -48.96
CA VAL A 699 -88.04 -0.27 -48.98
C VAL A 699 -87.81 1.02 -48.18
N TYR A 700 -86.83 0.96 -47.29
CA TYR A 700 -86.30 2.06 -46.50
C TYR A 700 -84.84 2.33 -46.87
N TYR A 701 -84.40 3.58 -46.75
CA TYR A 701 -83.03 3.99 -47.07
C TYR A 701 -82.28 4.31 -45.78
N TYR A 702 -81.08 3.78 -45.59
CA TYR A 702 -80.27 4.05 -44.41
C TYR A 702 -79.02 4.88 -44.74
N LEU A 703 -78.61 5.69 -43.77
CA LEU A 703 -77.32 6.36 -43.72
C LEU A 703 -76.65 5.98 -42.40
N LEU A 704 -75.47 5.38 -42.49
CA LEU A 704 -74.57 5.09 -41.38
C LEU A 704 -73.43 6.12 -41.38
N VAL A 705 -73.09 6.65 -40.21
CA VAL A 705 -71.99 7.60 -40.02
C VAL A 705 -71.11 7.13 -38.88
N HIS A 706 -69.82 6.89 -39.14
CA HIS A 706 -68.87 6.52 -38.11
C HIS A 706 -68.63 7.71 -37.16
N SER A 707 -68.87 7.54 -35.87
CA SER A 707 -68.95 8.64 -34.90
C SER A 707 -67.64 9.42 -34.74
N SER A 708 -66.48 8.77 -34.87
CA SER A 708 -65.16 9.43 -34.79
C SER A 708 -64.55 9.84 -36.14
N THR A 709 -64.66 9.03 -37.19
CA THR A 709 -63.99 9.29 -38.48
C THR A 709 -64.87 10.05 -39.47
N GLY A 710 -66.19 10.12 -39.24
CA GLY A 710 -67.15 10.72 -40.16
C GLY A 710 -67.39 9.92 -41.45
N ARG A 711 -66.80 8.72 -41.58
CA ARG A 711 -67.00 7.81 -42.72
C ARG A 711 -68.50 7.50 -42.87
N ARG A 712 -69.02 7.56 -44.10
CA ARG A 712 -70.45 7.38 -44.39
C ARG A 712 -70.71 6.16 -45.26
N LEU A 713 -71.66 5.32 -44.86
CA LEU A 713 -72.19 4.24 -45.68
C LEU A 713 -73.68 4.48 -45.89
N LYS A 714 -74.18 4.27 -47.10
CA LYS A 714 -75.59 4.45 -47.42
C LYS A 714 -76.09 3.27 -48.24
N GLY A 715 -77.36 2.94 -48.07
CA GLY A 715 -77.98 1.83 -48.78
C GLY A 715 -79.48 1.80 -48.54
N TRP A 716 -80.07 0.64 -48.78
CA TRP A 716 -81.48 0.40 -48.55
C TRP A 716 -81.69 -0.93 -47.85
N VAL A 717 -82.81 -1.04 -47.15
CA VAL A 717 -83.26 -2.25 -46.47
C VAL A 717 -84.76 -2.36 -46.69
N GLU A 718 -85.20 -3.52 -47.16
CA GLU A 718 -86.60 -3.85 -47.38
C GLU A 718 -87.16 -4.56 -46.15
N VAL A 719 -88.33 -4.11 -45.72
CA VAL A 719 -89.11 -4.73 -44.64
C VAL A 719 -90.21 -5.55 -45.27
N ILE A 720 -90.22 -6.85 -45.01
CA ILE A 720 -91.21 -7.82 -45.51
C ILE A 720 -91.80 -8.55 -44.30
N ARG A 721 -93.13 -8.63 -44.16
CA ARG A 721 -93.76 -9.36 -43.05
C ARG A 721 -94.63 -10.52 -43.49
#